data_AF-A0A968M940-F1
#
_entry.id   AF-A0A968M940-F1
#
_cell.length_a   1.000
_cell.length_b   1.000
_cell.length_c   1.000
_cell.angle_alpha   90.00
_cell.angle_beta   90.00
_cell.angle_gamma   90.00
#
_symmetry.space_group_name_H-M   'P 1'
#
loop_
_entity.id
_entity.type
_entity.pdbx_description
1 polymer ?
#
loop_
_entity_poly.entity_id
_entity_poly.type
_entity_poly.pdbx_seq_one_letter_code
_entity_poly.pdbx_strand_id
1 'polypeptide(L)'
;MISSQEFKDVQPKSAESYSDLGNSLAQRGEVDAAIASYQTAITLKPDFAIAHNNLANLLVQQGKINAAIASYQTAIALEPDLVMAHSNLGNLFAYQGKMESAIACYQIAISLQPNYHPAKFGLTIAQLPIIYNNEAEIALRRSNYQSYVENLADSYQTASQQELAEAAEAAGSAQPFLLPYQGLNDKELQQTYGTMICRLMASRYPQWCRPLPPPKLLASQKIRVGVVSGFFHHHSVWKIPMQGWVENIDRSEFELFGYYTGSISDRETTKAAKAFDQFAHHHFSLSQWAEKISSDDLHVLIFPEFGMNSMATKLGCLRLAPIQMTSWGHPHTSGLPTIDYYLSSELMEPEDAQEYYSEKLIRLPNLGIYYQPISIQPEIKSKADLGIQDDEIMFWCCQSLFKYLPQHDDVFGRIAQELSSAKFVFIELDSKSANHIFCQRLTHAFEQFNLNYQDYCIFLPRLHAEAFVGVGAIADVFLDNIGWSGCNTTLESIAHNLPIVTLPNNLMRSRHTLAILKMIGVEETVAQNKDEYIQIAVRLGRDVDYRQHIAQQIALNQHKLYRDLTPVRALEDFLFQIIGKPRRFDNAKVAQAFQLGMQYQRENRLEAAQMEYLKVIAEQPQHAEALSGLGTIARQMNQLDQAEKYLSRSVTVQPRFPQAWFSLGNLRQAQGQFLAAEQAYRQALNLRPDSAPIYNNLGYVLQKQDKWSAAASCYQQALELMPNCIEADVNWGNALFAQDKLSPEKQAHYAQLNYKLGLGRHRVGDAQTAEIYYRQAISMQPDLVEAYYNLGSILQQQRLDEALDCYQQVLQLDPACSKAYYSLGQVYQDLGDLTQATASFKQGLKLINPVYAQAILQGTRSVIASESNIASLSENYPVPPIPSGTVTIGGHEFPVIPPVTQGGKRPFWSVVIPVVNRPEYFPECLASVLSQWTGAEEMEIIVLDNGSNPPQWQIPDDLGRGIIRYYRLPETIPLQQNWNTAVSLCRGKWIHLLHNDDYVLPGFYEQFKTSLENCPDSVGAAFTGYENLNEERQVIFSQQYNLKNHRGIVADWILRIGVACPLSPPSLVIRRAAYEKLGGYKLDLLYTCDWEFYKRVATFYDWWYQPGILAHYREQANSITREENLTGASGYDHLRAIEISASYLPGKYCAEITAKSRTHHFLWCLAQANILLTSGNLEAAIQLLKAALKIDCSPGAIAQLSLWLQEKLVTVTPLVKHLAQLEIDSGETEQNILTNLSRTIFYNKKEDFLN
;
A
#
# COMPACT_ATOMS: atom_id res chain seq x y z
N MET A 1 27.38 -29.09 45.79
CA MET A 1 26.73 -27.80 46.10
C MET A 1 27.18 -27.36 47.48
N ILE A 2 27.99 -26.31 47.55
CA ILE A 2 28.22 -25.52 48.77
C ILE A 2 27.53 -24.17 48.49
N SER A 3 26.66 -23.73 49.40
CA SER A 3 25.77 -22.58 49.21
C SER A 3 26.49 -21.23 49.24
N SER A 4 25.97 -20.29 48.45
CA SER A 4 26.41 -18.92 48.14
C SER A 4 26.51 -17.92 49.32
N GLN A 5 26.46 -18.38 50.57
CA GLN A 5 26.48 -17.50 51.75
C GLN A 5 27.83 -17.35 52.46
N GLU A 6 28.84 -18.18 52.16
CA GLU A 6 30.17 -18.09 52.82
C GLU A 6 31.21 -17.19 52.13
N PHE A 7 30.92 -16.63 50.94
CA PHE A 7 31.90 -15.79 50.22
C PHE A 7 31.84 -14.28 50.54
N LYS A 8 30.97 -13.83 51.44
CA LYS A 8 30.81 -12.39 51.73
C LYS A 8 31.75 -11.80 52.78
N ASP A 9 32.60 -12.60 53.44
CA ASP A 9 33.51 -12.11 54.50
C ASP A 9 35.01 -12.43 54.30
N VAL A 10 35.45 -12.72 53.08
CA VAL A 10 36.89 -12.76 52.75
C VAL A 10 37.23 -11.55 51.89
N GLN A 11 37.80 -10.49 52.48
CA GLN A 11 38.49 -9.49 51.67
C GLN A 11 39.58 -10.19 50.85
N PRO A 12 39.62 -10.08 49.51
CA PRO A 12 40.73 -10.60 48.72
C PRO A 12 42.01 -9.87 49.16
N LYS A 13 43.01 -10.61 49.66
CA LYS A 13 44.27 -10.03 50.21
C LYS A 13 45.51 -10.24 49.33
N SER A 14 45.44 -11.05 48.27
CA SER A 14 46.56 -11.29 47.34
C SER A 14 46.18 -10.98 45.89
N ALA A 15 47.19 -10.78 45.03
CA ALA A 15 47.01 -10.54 43.61
C ALA A 15 46.26 -11.71 42.93
N GLU A 16 46.56 -12.95 43.30
CA GLU A 16 45.91 -14.16 42.79
C GLU A 16 44.42 -14.18 43.15
N SER A 17 44.04 -13.84 44.39
CA SER A 17 42.63 -13.78 44.79
C SER A 17 41.84 -12.71 44.03
N TYR A 18 42.46 -11.56 43.72
CA TYR A 18 41.83 -10.53 42.87
C TYR A 18 41.71 -10.97 41.41
N SER A 19 42.67 -11.74 40.89
CA SER A 19 42.57 -12.33 39.54
C SER A 19 41.45 -13.36 39.46
N ASP A 20 41.31 -14.23 40.47
CA ASP A 20 40.22 -15.22 40.55
C ASP A 20 38.85 -14.58 40.72
N LEU A 21 38.77 -13.50 41.51
CA LEU A 21 37.58 -12.66 41.59
C LEU A 21 37.26 -12.04 40.23
N GLY A 22 38.27 -11.49 39.54
CA GLY A 22 38.14 -10.97 38.18
C GLY A 22 37.60 -12.00 37.20
N ASN A 23 38.11 -13.24 37.23
CA ASN A 23 37.63 -14.35 36.42
C ASN A 23 36.16 -14.66 36.72
N SER A 24 35.79 -14.71 38.01
CA SER A 24 34.42 -15.00 38.45
C SER A 24 33.44 -13.89 38.05
N LEU A 25 33.85 -12.62 38.16
CA LEU A 25 33.06 -11.47 37.74
C LEU A 25 32.90 -11.42 36.21
N ALA A 26 33.96 -11.71 35.47
CA ALA A 26 33.92 -11.81 34.02
C ALA A 26 32.94 -12.90 33.55
N GLN A 27 32.93 -14.06 34.22
CA GLN A 27 31.96 -15.13 33.94
C GLN A 27 30.51 -14.74 34.21
N ARG A 28 30.27 -13.79 35.13
CA ARG A 28 28.93 -13.24 35.42
C ARG A 28 28.55 -12.08 34.52
N GLY A 29 29.43 -11.66 33.62
CA GLY A 29 29.21 -10.49 32.75
C GLY A 29 29.42 -9.15 33.46
N GLU A 30 29.96 -9.12 34.68
CA GLU A 30 30.28 -7.90 35.43
C GLU A 30 31.61 -7.31 34.95
N VAL A 31 31.68 -6.88 33.68
CA VAL A 31 32.93 -6.53 32.96
C VAL A 31 33.74 -5.45 33.67
N ASP A 32 33.11 -4.35 34.11
CA ASP A 32 33.83 -3.24 34.76
C ASP A 32 34.40 -3.65 36.13
N ALA A 33 33.65 -4.44 36.90
CA ALA A 33 34.11 -4.96 38.18
C ALA A 33 35.26 -5.97 38.00
N ALA A 34 35.21 -6.78 36.93
CA ALA A 34 36.27 -7.70 36.57
C ALA A 34 37.55 -6.95 36.16
N ILE A 35 37.44 -5.91 35.34
CA ILE A 35 38.57 -5.03 34.96
C ILE A 35 39.20 -4.40 36.22
N ALA A 36 38.38 -3.84 37.12
CA ALA A 36 38.88 -3.25 38.36
C ALA A 36 39.61 -4.28 39.24
N SER A 37 39.12 -5.52 39.27
CA SER A 37 39.75 -6.62 40.01
C SER A 37 41.10 -7.00 39.39
N TYR A 38 41.22 -7.11 38.06
CA TYR A 38 42.51 -7.35 37.42
C TYR A 38 43.48 -6.19 37.58
N GLN A 39 43.02 -4.95 37.50
CA GLN A 39 43.86 -3.77 37.76
C GLN A 39 44.39 -3.76 39.20
N THR A 40 43.57 -4.18 40.16
CA THR A 40 43.99 -4.34 41.56
C THR A 40 45.02 -5.46 41.70
N ALA A 41 44.82 -6.60 41.03
CA ALA A 41 45.79 -7.70 40.99
C ALA A 41 47.14 -7.23 40.41
N ILE A 42 47.12 -6.47 39.32
CA ILE A 42 48.30 -5.88 38.68
C ILE A 42 48.96 -4.83 39.58
N THR A 43 48.19 -4.05 40.34
CA THR A 43 48.75 -3.07 41.29
C THR A 43 49.48 -3.76 42.44
N LEU A 44 48.94 -4.87 42.95
CA LEU A 44 49.56 -5.68 44.01
C LEU A 44 50.77 -6.47 43.51
N LYS A 45 50.75 -6.88 42.23
CA LYS A 45 51.80 -7.66 41.58
C LYS A 45 51.97 -7.22 40.11
N PRO A 46 52.80 -6.20 39.83
CA PRO A 46 52.96 -5.64 38.49
C PRO A 46 53.45 -6.62 37.42
N ASP A 47 54.18 -7.66 37.84
CA ASP A 47 54.71 -8.74 37.00
C ASP A 47 53.73 -9.92 36.82
N PHE A 48 52.45 -9.76 37.18
CA PHE A 48 51.45 -10.83 37.06
C PHE A 48 50.95 -10.99 35.60
N ALA A 49 51.72 -11.69 34.77
CA ALA A 49 51.47 -11.85 33.33
C ALA A 49 50.04 -12.35 32.99
N ILE A 50 49.52 -13.34 33.74
CA ILE A 50 48.15 -13.88 33.54
C ILE A 50 47.08 -12.79 33.75
N ALA A 51 47.22 -11.93 34.75
CA ALA A 51 46.27 -10.84 34.98
C ALA A 51 46.29 -9.81 33.85
N HIS A 52 47.47 -9.51 33.27
CA HIS A 52 47.59 -8.67 32.06
C HIS A 52 46.92 -9.31 30.84
N ASN A 53 47.05 -10.63 30.65
CA ASN A 53 46.35 -11.35 29.58
C ASN A 53 44.82 -11.33 29.76
N ASN A 54 44.32 -11.54 30.99
CA ASN A 54 42.89 -11.56 31.25
C ASN A 54 42.27 -10.15 31.18
N LEU A 55 43.00 -9.12 31.62
CA LEU A 55 42.63 -7.73 31.41
C LEU A 55 42.54 -7.41 29.91
N ALA A 56 43.52 -7.86 29.11
CA ALA A 56 43.52 -7.66 27.67
C ALA A 56 42.27 -8.26 27.00
N ASN A 57 41.84 -9.46 27.39
CA ASN A 57 40.60 -10.09 26.90
C ASN A 57 39.36 -9.20 27.14
N LEU A 58 39.23 -8.59 28.33
CA LEU A 58 38.12 -7.68 28.63
C LEU A 58 38.24 -6.34 27.90
N LEU A 59 39.46 -5.84 27.69
CA LEU A 59 39.69 -4.63 26.88
C LEU A 59 39.29 -4.84 25.42
N VAL A 60 39.47 -6.05 24.87
CA VAL A 60 38.94 -6.42 23.55
C VAL A 60 37.41 -6.35 23.54
N GLN A 61 36.74 -6.90 24.55
CA GLN A 61 35.27 -6.83 24.67
C GLN A 61 34.74 -5.39 24.76
N GLN A 62 35.51 -4.48 25.36
CA GLN A 62 35.20 -3.04 25.40
C GLN A 62 35.59 -2.27 24.14
N GLY A 63 36.15 -2.92 23.10
CA GLY A 63 36.63 -2.27 21.88
C GLY A 63 37.91 -1.44 22.07
N LYS A 64 38.59 -1.54 23.22
CA LYS A 64 39.84 -0.81 23.53
C LYS A 64 41.06 -1.53 22.95
N ILE A 65 41.10 -1.65 21.64
CA ILE A 65 42.02 -2.55 20.93
C ILE A 65 43.50 -2.23 21.19
N ASN A 66 43.92 -0.97 21.13
CA ASN A 66 45.33 -0.61 21.35
C ASN A 66 45.79 -0.91 22.79
N ALA A 67 44.91 -0.68 23.77
CA ALA A 67 45.21 -1.01 25.17
C ALA A 67 45.28 -2.53 25.37
N ALA A 68 44.41 -3.29 24.70
CA ALA A 68 44.47 -4.75 24.71
C ALA A 68 45.78 -5.28 24.13
N ILE A 69 46.23 -4.76 22.98
CA ILE A 69 47.52 -5.13 22.37
C ILE A 69 48.67 -4.84 23.33
N ALA A 70 48.71 -3.65 23.92
CA ALA A 70 49.75 -3.28 24.88
C ALA A 70 49.75 -4.23 26.10
N SER A 71 48.57 -4.57 26.63
CA SER A 71 48.43 -5.49 27.76
C SER A 71 48.85 -6.92 27.42
N TYR A 72 48.53 -7.44 26.22
CA TYR A 72 49.07 -8.73 25.75
C TYR A 72 50.59 -8.69 25.58
N GLN A 73 51.14 -7.63 25.00
CA GLN A 73 52.58 -7.46 24.84
C GLN A 73 53.30 -7.36 26.19
N THR A 74 52.69 -6.70 27.19
CA THR A 74 53.20 -6.70 28.57
C THR A 74 53.18 -8.11 29.17
N ALA A 75 52.08 -8.86 29.02
CA ALA A 75 52.01 -10.25 29.47
C ALA A 75 53.14 -11.11 28.86
N ILE A 76 53.37 -10.99 27.54
CA ILE A 76 54.43 -11.70 26.81
C ILE A 76 55.83 -11.22 27.23
N ALA A 77 56.02 -9.93 27.51
CA ALA A 77 57.31 -9.41 27.95
C ALA A 77 57.68 -9.89 29.36
N LEU A 78 56.68 -10.05 30.24
CA LEU A 78 56.83 -10.58 31.59
C LEU A 78 57.05 -12.10 31.59
N GLU A 79 56.31 -12.83 30.76
CA GLU A 79 56.38 -14.28 30.64
C GLU A 79 56.38 -14.69 29.14
N PRO A 80 57.57 -14.77 28.50
CA PRO A 80 57.67 -15.03 27.06
C PRO A 80 57.13 -16.39 26.61
N ASP A 81 57.05 -17.37 27.50
CA ASP A 81 56.51 -18.70 27.30
C ASP A 81 55.01 -18.82 27.61
N LEU A 82 54.32 -17.72 27.94
CA LEU A 82 52.88 -17.70 28.18
C LEU A 82 52.08 -17.92 26.88
N VAL A 83 51.89 -19.19 26.53
CA VAL A 83 51.27 -19.66 25.27
C VAL A 83 49.93 -19.00 24.96
N MET A 84 49.06 -18.86 25.97
CA MET A 84 47.73 -18.26 25.78
C MET A 84 47.78 -16.78 25.39
N ALA A 85 48.79 -16.03 25.86
CA ALA A 85 48.93 -14.61 25.52
C ALA A 85 49.34 -14.44 24.05
N HIS A 86 50.24 -15.29 23.53
CA HIS A 86 50.56 -15.33 22.09
C HIS A 86 49.34 -15.68 21.26
N SER A 87 48.59 -16.72 21.63
CA SER A 87 47.37 -17.12 20.89
C SER A 87 46.28 -16.05 20.93
N ASN A 88 46.06 -15.38 22.06
CA ASN A 88 45.04 -14.33 22.19
C ASN A 88 45.44 -13.07 21.41
N LEU A 89 46.73 -12.72 21.40
CA LEU A 89 47.25 -11.65 20.55
C LEU A 89 47.11 -12.01 19.06
N GLY A 90 47.34 -13.27 18.69
CA GLY A 90 47.09 -13.79 17.34
C GLY A 90 45.63 -13.61 16.92
N ASN A 91 44.68 -13.98 17.79
CA ASN A 91 43.24 -13.77 17.55
C ASN A 91 42.91 -12.29 17.34
N LEU A 92 43.49 -11.39 18.14
CA LEU A 92 43.28 -9.96 18.02
C LEU A 92 43.85 -9.40 16.71
N PHE A 93 45.03 -9.86 16.28
CA PHE A 93 45.60 -9.48 14.98
C PHE A 93 44.77 -10.00 13.81
N ALA A 94 44.24 -11.23 13.90
CA ALA A 94 43.31 -11.76 12.89
C ALA A 94 42.05 -10.89 12.79
N TYR A 95 41.44 -10.52 13.94
CA TYR A 95 40.29 -9.59 13.99
C TYR A 95 40.63 -8.22 13.38
N GLN A 96 41.87 -7.72 13.59
CA GLN A 96 42.35 -6.48 12.97
C GLN A 96 42.74 -6.62 11.50
N GLY A 97 42.63 -7.79 10.85
CA GLY A 97 43.05 -7.97 9.45
C GLY A 97 44.57 -8.14 9.24
N LYS A 98 45.36 -8.25 10.32
CA LYS A 98 46.83 -8.37 10.27
C LYS A 98 47.26 -9.84 10.24
N MET A 99 46.97 -10.52 9.13
CA MET A 99 47.08 -11.98 9.05
C MET A 99 48.48 -12.53 9.25
N GLU A 100 49.52 -11.89 8.69
CA GLU A 100 50.90 -12.34 8.89
C GLU A 100 51.35 -12.24 10.35
N SER A 101 50.94 -11.18 11.06
CA SER A 101 51.19 -11.05 12.50
C SER A 101 50.43 -12.11 13.32
N ALA A 102 49.19 -12.43 12.92
CA ALA A 102 48.41 -13.49 13.55
C ALA A 102 49.06 -14.87 13.38
N ILE A 103 49.45 -15.20 12.14
CA ILE A 103 50.16 -16.44 11.78
C ILE A 103 51.43 -16.60 12.62
N ALA A 104 52.26 -15.55 12.71
CA ALA A 104 53.48 -15.56 13.51
C ALA A 104 53.20 -15.84 15.00
N CYS A 105 52.17 -15.19 15.57
CA CYS A 105 51.78 -15.42 16.97
C CYS A 105 51.33 -16.87 17.21
N TYR A 106 50.53 -17.45 16.31
CA TYR A 106 50.11 -18.85 16.44
C TYR A 106 51.28 -19.82 16.28
N GLN A 107 52.22 -19.55 15.36
CA GLN A 107 53.42 -20.36 15.19
C GLN A 107 54.29 -20.34 16.46
N ILE A 108 54.43 -19.19 17.12
CA ILE A 108 55.12 -19.08 18.42
C ILE A 108 54.37 -19.88 19.49
N ALA A 109 53.04 -19.75 19.59
CA ALA A 109 52.26 -20.51 20.56
C ALA A 109 52.41 -22.04 20.36
N ILE A 110 52.43 -22.50 19.11
CA ILE A 110 52.63 -23.93 18.76
C ILE A 110 54.07 -24.38 19.01
N SER A 111 55.08 -23.53 18.80
CA SER A 111 56.47 -23.89 19.07
C SER A 111 56.76 -23.99 20.57
N LEU A 112 56.12 -23.15 21.39
CA LEU A 112 56.18 -23.21 22.84
C LEU A 112 55.42 -24.43 23.41
N GLN A 113 54.23 -24.71 22.87
CA GLN A 113 53.43 -25.87 23.26
C GLN A 113 52.79 -26.54 22.02
N PRO A 114 53.41 -27.61 21.48
CA PRO A 114 52.92 -28.30 20.29
C PRO A 114 51.51 -28.86 20.40
N ASN A 115 50.99 -29.10 21.60
CA ASN A 115 49.62 -29.58 21.84
C ASN A 115 48.65 -28.45 22.23
N TYR A 116 49.00 -27.18 21.99
CA TYR A 116 48.08 -26.06 22.20
C TYR A 116 47.12 -25.92 21.02
N HIS A 117 46.06 -26.72 21.05
CA HIS A 117 45.08 -26.84 19.96
C HIS A 117 44.41 -25.53 19.52
N PRO A 118 44.05 -24.56 20.40
CA PRO A 118 43.47 -23.30 19.96
C PRO A 118 44.34 -22.55 18.94
N ALA A 119 45.67 -22.56 19.12
CA ALA A 119 46.58 -21.94 18.16
C ALA A 119 46.68 -22.74 16.85
N LYS A 120 46.59 -24.08 16.88
CA LYS A 120 46.50 -24.89 15.65
C LYS A 120 45.29 -24.52 14.81
N PHE A 121 44.11 -24.43 15.44
CA PHE A 121 42.89 -23.95 14.77
C PHE A 121 43.05 -22.51 14.28
N GLY A 122 43.57 -21.61 15.12
CA GLY A 122 43.83 -20.22 14.75
C GLY A 122 44.74 -20.09 13.54
N LEU A 123 45.84 -20.85 13.49
CA LEU A 123 46.80 -20.86 12.37
C LEU A 123 46.17 -21.34 11.06
N THR A 124 45.36 -22.42 11.12
CA THR A 124 44.63 -22.93 9.96
C THR A 124 43.64 -21.88 9.43
N ILE A 125 42.85 -21.26 10.31
CA ILE A 125 41.85 -20.26 9.90
C ILE A 125 42.49 -18.94 9.44
N ALA A 126 43.62 -18.53 10.01
CA ALA A 126 44.34 -17.30 9.63
C ALA A 126 44.87 -17.31 8.19
N GLN A 127 44.83 -18.46 7.51
CA GLN A 127 45.07 -18.54 6.06
C GLN A 127 43.96 -17.87 5.23
N LEU A 128 42.83 -17.53 5.84
CA LEU A 128 41.70 -16.86 5.19
C LEU A 128 41.65 -15.38 5.63
N PRO A 129 42.29 -14.45 4.90
CA PRO A 129 42.29 -13.03 5.25
C PRO A 129 40.88 -12.40 5.12
N ILE A 130 40.65 -11.29 5.85
CA ILE A 130 39.41 -10.52 5.74
C ILE A 130 39.25 -9.93 4.33
N ILE A 131 40.34 -9.38 3.77
CA ILE A 131 40.37 -8.80 2.43
C ILE A 131 41.62 -9.32 1.70
N TYR A 132 41.46 -9.73 0.45
CA TYR A 132 42.55 -10.12 -0.45
C TYR A 132 43.11 -8.90 -1.17
N ASN A 133 44.43 -8.86 -1.39
CA ASN A 133 45.11 -7.77 -2.09
C ASN A 133 44.87 -7.82 -3.61
N ASN A 134 44.80 -9.03 -4.18
CA ASN A 134 44.57 -9.28 -5.61
C ASN A 134 43.99 -10.68 -5.83
N GLU A 135 43.59 -10.97 -7.07
CA GLU A 135 42.97 -12.26 -7.44
C GLU A 135 43.90 -13.46 -7.20
N ALA A 136 45.20 -13.33 -7.47
CA ALA A 136 46.17 -14.41 -7.28
C ALA A 136 46.31 -14.80 -5.79
N GLU A 137 46.15 -13.86 -4.87
CA GLU A 137 46.17 -14.16 -3.43
C GLU A 137 45.02 -15.06 -3.01
N ILE A 138 43.83 -14.99 -3.64
CA ILE A 138 42.70 -15.87 -3.32
C ILE A 138 43.12 -17.33 -3.52
N ALA A 139 43.69 -17.65 -4.69
CA ALA A 139 44.14 -19.00 -5.02
C ALA A 139 45.24 -19.49 -4.05
N LEU A 140 46.22 -18.63 -3.76
CA LEU A 140 47.30 -18.94 -2.81
C LEU A 140 46.76 -19.24 -1.42
N ARG A 141 45.93 -18.34 -0.87
CA ARG A 141 45.37 -18.45 0.48
C ARG A 141 44.42 -19.65 0.61
N ARG A 142 43.66 -19.95 -0.45
CA ARG A 142 42.82 -21.15 -0.50
C ARG A 142 43.67 -22.43 -0.47
N SER A 143 44.73 -22.50 -1.28
CA SER A 143 45.65 -23.64 -1.28
C SER A 143 46.33 -23.82 0.08
N ASN A 144 46.75 -22.72 0.72
CA ASN A 144 47.26 -22.76 2.07
C ASN A 144 46.21 -23.31 3.04
N TYR A 145 45.00 -22.74 3.08
CA TYR A 145 43.94 -23.22 3.96
C TYR A 145 43.68 -24.72 3.78
N GLN A 146 43.60 -25.20 2.53
CA GLN A 146 43.47 -26.62 2.21
C GLN A 146 44.59 -27.45 2.84
N SER A 147 45.86 -27.12 2.58
CA SER A 147 46.98 -27.87 3.14
C SER A 147 46.99 -27.83 4.67
N TYR A 148 46.68 -26.69 5.30
CA TYR A 148 46.66 -26.57 6.75
C TYR A 148 45.50 -27.32 7.40
N VAL A 149 44.32 -27.38 6.77
CA VAL A 149 43.18 -28.14 7.33
C VAL A 149 43.37 -29.65 7.15
N GLU A 150 43.91 -30.09 6.01
CA GLU A 150 44.27 -31.50 5.76
C GLU A 150 45.35 -31.97 6.73
N ASN A 151 46.46 -31.24 6.86
CA ASN A 151 47.53 -31.57 7.80
C ASN A 151 47.05 -31.60 9.26
N LEU A 152 46.17 -30.67 9.64
CA LEU A 152 45.59 -30.67 10.99
C LEU A 152 44.70 -31.89 11.20
N ALA A 153 43.84 -32.22 10.23
CA ALA A 153 42.99 -33.41 10.29
C ALA A 153 43.81 -34.69 10.38
N ASP A 154 44.87 -34.82 9.59
CA ASP A 154 45.80 -35.95 9.59
C ASP A 154 46.56 -36.08 10.90
N SER A 155 46.98 -34.97 11.50
CA SER A 155 47.64 -34.98 12.82
C SER A 155 46.74 -35.59 13.91
N TYR A 156 45.42 -35.41 13.82
CA TYR A 156 44.47 -36.02 14.74
C TYR A 156 44.09 -37.46 14.39
N GLN A 157 44.51 -38.00 13.24
CA GLN A 157 44.30 -39.43 12.95
C GLN A 157 45.23 -40.32 13.78
N THR A 158 46.42 -39.82 14.10
CA THR A 158 47.47 -40.57 14.81
C THR A 158 47.65 -40.13 16.27
N ALA A 159 46.88 -39.13 16.71
CA ALA A 159 46.90 -38.60 18.08
C ALA A 159 46.34 -39.59 19.11
N SER A 160 46.79 -39.47 20.37
CA SER A 160 46.29 -40.29 21.47
C SER A 160 44.84 -39.92 21.84
N GLN A 161 44.10 -40.85 22.45
CA GLN A 161 42.72 -40.58 22.90
C GLN A 161 42.63 -39.37 23.86
N GLN A 162 43.64 -39.19 24.70
CA GLN A 162 43.70 -38.04 25.62
C GLN A 162 43.87 -36.74 24.84
N GLU A 163 44.79 -36.70 23.87
CA GLU A 163 45.01 -35.53 23.02
C GLU A 163 43.77 -35.17 22.20
N LEU A 164 43.06 -36.17 21.65
CA LEU A 164 41.79 -35.95 20.96
C LEU A 164 40.73 -35.31 21.87
N ALA A 165 40.65 -35.79 23.12
CA ALA A 165 39.72 -35.25 24.10
C ALA A 165 40.11 -33.82 24.53
N GLU A 166 41.39 -33.47 24.59
CA GLU A 166 41.86 -32.10 24.84
C GLU A 166 41.56 -31.18 23.64
N ALA A 167 41.82 -31.66 22.42
CA ALA A 167 41.54 -30.93 21.18
C ALA A 167 40.04 -30.65 20.96
N ALA A 168 39.15 -31.50 21.47
CA ALA A 168 37.71 -31.28 21.43
C ALA A 168 37.26 -29.96 22.09
N GLU A 169 37.99 -29.48 23.10
CA GLU A 169 37.68 -28.17 23.71
C GLU A 169 38.01 -26.99 22.78
N ALA A 170 39.00 -27.16 21.88
CA ALA A 170 39.36 -26.17 20.88
C ALA A 170 38.52 -26.25 19.59
N ALA A 171 37.72 -27.30 19.40
CA ALA A 171 36.87 -27.46 18.22
C ALA A 171 35.94 -26.25 18.05
N GLY A 172 35.97 -25.63 16.86
CA GLY A 172 35.15 -24.45 16.57
C GLY A 172 35.55 -23.17 17.32
N SER A 173 36.71 -23.12 17.98
CA SER A 173 37.26 -21.89 18.62
C SER A 173 37.68 -20.85 17.60
N ALA A 174 38.23 -21.30 16.46
CA ALA A 174 38.35 -20.54 15.22
C ALA A 174 37.57 -21.30 14.13
N GLN A 175 36.78 -20.57 13.34
CA GLN A 175 35.88 -21.16 12.34
C GLN A 175 36.21 -20.61 10.95
N PRO A 176 36.04 -21.41 9.87
CA PRO A 176 36.29 -20.98 8.50
C PRO A 176 35.17 -20.05 7.96
N PHE A 177 34.80 -19.03 8.74
CA PHE A 177 33.76 -18.05 8.40
C PHE A 177 34.04 -17.35 7.07
N LEU A 178 35.32 -17.03 6.81
CA LEU A 178 35.74 -16.27 5.62
C LEU A 178 35.91 -17.13 4.36
N LEU A 179 35.92 -18.47 4.48
CA LEU A 179 36.12 -19.39 3.34
C LEU A 179 35.11 -19.14 2.19
N PRO A 180 33.79 -19.09 2.44
CA PRO A 180 32.81 -18.97 1.35
C PRO A 180 32.84 -17.62 0.64
N TYR A 181 33.48 -16.60 1.21
CA TYR A 181 33.63 -15.29 0.58
C TYR A 181 34.64 -15.29 -0.59
N GLN A 182 35.36 -16.39 -0.81
CA GLN A 182 36.18 -16.58 -2.02
C GLN A 182 35.35 -16.85 -3.29
N GLY A 183 34.04 -17.11 -3.16
CA GLY A 183 33.15 -17.32 -4.30
C GLY A 183 33.31 -18.65 -5.04
N LEU A 184 33.79 -19.70 -4.34
CA LEU A 184 34.08 -21.03 -4.91
C LEU A 184 33.26 -22.15 -4.24
N ASN A 185 33.23 -23.35 -4.83
CA ASN A 185 32.62 -24.51 -4.17
C ASN A 185 33.52 -24.98 -3.02
N ASP A 186 32.98 -24.97 -1.80
CA ASP A 186 33.71 -25.23 -0.56
C ASP A 186 33.38 -26.57 0.08
N LYS A 187 32.50 -27.37 -0.53
CA LYS A 187 31.97 -28.61 0.05
C LYS A 187 33.06 -29.55 0.58
N GLU A 188 34.07 -29.85 -0.23
CA GLU A 188 35.12 -30.81 0.15
C GLU A 188 35.96 -30.29 1.32
N LEU A 189 36.43 -29.04 1.24
CA LEU A 189 37.19 -28.39 2.31
C LEU A 189 36.40 -28.35 3.62
N GLN A 190 35.10 -28.09 3.51
CA GLN A 190 34.23 -27.98 4.65
C GLN A 190 33.85 -29.34 5.25
N GLN A 191 33.75 -30.39 4.42
CA GLN A 191 33.64 -31.78 4.88
C GLN A 191 34.91 -32.24 5.61
N THR A 192 36.10 -31.85 5.16
CA THR A 192 37.36 -32.15 5.86
C THR A 192 37.36 -31.52 7.24
N TYR A 193 37.05 -30.22 7.34
CA TYR A 193 36.93 -29.51 8.62
C TYR A 193 35.85 -30.13 9.53
N GLY A 194 34.63 -30.32 9.00
CA GLY A 194 33.47 -30.83 9.73
C GLY A 194 33.67 -32.24 10.25
N THR A 195 34.21 -33.13 9.42
CA THR A 195 34.53 -34.52 9.83
C THR A 195 35.58 -34.55 10.93
N MET A 196 36.63 -33.72 10.81
CA MET A 196 37.67 -33.61 11.83
C MET A 196 37.07 -33.19 13.18
N ILE A 197 36.30 -32.09 13.23
CA ILE A 197 35.74 -31.61 14.50
C ILE A 197 34.70 -32.58 15.08
N CYS A 198 33.87 -33.24 14.26
CA CYS A 198 32.96 -34.28 14.75
C CYS A 198 33.69 -35.46 15.39
N ARG A 199 34.83 -35.88 14.81
CA ARG A 199 35.67 -36.94 15.39
C ARG A 199 36.26 -36.53 16.74
N LEU A 200 36.76 -35.29 16.85
CA LEU A 200 37.24 -34.76 18.12
C LEU A 200 36.13 -34.75 19.18
N MET A 201 34.95 -34.25 18.82
CA MET A 201 33.80 -34.23 19.74
C MET A 201 33.36 -35.63 20.18
N ALA A 202 33.33 -36.60 19.26
CA ALA A 202 33.01 -37.99 19.57
C ALA A 202 34.02 -38.66 20.50
N SER A 203 35.30 -38.26 20.45
CA SER A 203 36.33 -38.79 21.35
C SER A 203 36.11 -38.42 22.82
N ARG A 204 35.52 -37.24 23.08
CA ARG A 204 35.26 -36.72 24.42
C ARG A 204 33.84 -37.00 24.91
N TYR A 205 32.87 -37.01 23.99
CA TYR A 205 31.44 -37.13 24.31
C TYR A 205 30.75 -38.29 23.55
N PRO A 206 31.25 -39.53 23.64
CA PRO A 206 30.77 -40.65 22.83
C PRO A 206 29.29 -41.00 23.08
N GLN A 207 28.72 -40.62 24.22
CA GLN A 207 27.31 -40.86 24.56
C GLN A 207 26.33 -40.10 23.67
N TRP A 208 26.73 -38.95 23.11
CA TRP A 208 25.89 -38.10 22.26
C TRP A 208 26.26 -38.18 20.78
N CYS A 209 26.98 -39.22 20.34
CA CYS A 209 27.36 -39.38 18.93
C CYS A 209 26.68 -40.60 18.27
N ARG A 210 25.84 -41.32 19.01
CA ARG A 210 25.10 -42.47 18.50
C ARG A 210 23.85 -42.01 17.75
N PRO A 211 23.53 -42.61 16.58
CA PRO A 211 22.26 -42.35 15.90
C PRO A 211 21.06 -42.64 16.81
N LEU A 212 20.08 -41.73 16.82
CA LEU A 212 18.83 -41.87 17.53
C LEU A 212 17.72 -42.29 16.56
N PRO A 213 16.88 -43.29 16.88
CA PRO A 213 15.80 -43.71 15.99
C PRO A 213 14.69 -42.64 15.94
N PRO A 214 14.10 -42.37 14.75
CA PRO A 214 12.94 -41.47 14.67
C PRO A 214 11.72 -42.09 15.37
N PRO A 215 10.93 -41.29 16.09
CA PRO A 215 9.76 -41.79 16.81
C PRO A 215 8.60 -42.08 15.85
N LYS A 216 7.77 -43.08 16.19
CA LYS A 216 6.47 -43.31 15.51
C LYS A 216 5.39 -42.51 16.24
N LEU A 217 4.90 -41.44 15.62
CA LEU A 217 3.90 -40.56 16.22
C LEU A 217 2.49 -40.88 15.72
N LEU A 218 1.53 -40.86 16.63
CA LEU A 218 0.11 -40.87 16.31
C LEU A 218 -0.33 -39.51 15.75
N ALA A 219 -1.40 -39.47 14.97
CA ALA A 219 -1.95 -38.23 14.40
C ALA A 219 -2.27 -37.16 15.47
N SER A 220 -2.61 -37.57 16.69
CA SER A 220 -2.96 -36.70 17.82
C SER A 220 -1.76 -36.11 18.58
N GLN A 221 -0.56 -36.67 18.41
CA GLN A 221 0.65 -36.17 19.07
C GLN A 221 1.27 -35.03 18.27
N LYS A 222 2.02 -34.12 18.91
CA LYS A 222 2.72 -33.04 18.22
C LYS A 222 4.14 -33.44 17.81
N ILE A 223 4.67 -32.82 16.77
CA ILE A 223 6.10 -32.90 16.41
C ILE A 223 6.87 -31.88 17.26
N ARG A 224 7.84 -32.34 18.06
CA ARG A 224 8.74 -31.49 18.86
C ARG A 224 9.93 -31.06 18.03
N VAL A 225 10.06 -29.75 17.82
CA VAL A 225 11.12 -29.14 17.01
C VAL A 225 11.94 -28.20 17.89
N GLY A 226 13.24 -28.44 17.97
CA GLY A 226 14.20 -27.56 18.64
C GLY A 226 14.95 -26.66 17.67
N VAL A 227 15.32 -25.47 18.12
CA VAL A 227 16.18 -24.53 17.39
C VAL A 227 17.32 -24.08 18.30
N VAL A 228 18.57 -24.33 17.88
CA VAL A 228 19.79 -23.94 18.61
C VAL A 228 20.46 -22.82 17.82
N SER A 229 20.63 -21.66 18.43
CA SER A 229 21.30 -20.53 17.77
C SER A 229 21.96 -19.61 18.77
N GLY A 230 23.06 -18.99 18.34
CA GLY A 230 23.72 -17.89 19.04
C GLY A 230 23.07 -16.53 18.82
N PHE A 231 21.99 -16.45 18.05
CA PHE A 231 21.52 -15.20 17.45
C PHE A 231 20.05 -14.85 17.67
N PHE A 232 19.39 -15.35 18.73
CA PHE A 232 18.04 -14.92 19.14
C PHE A 232 17.97 -13.47 19.69
N HIS A 233 18.65 -12.53 19.03
CA HIS A 233 18.66 -11.10 19.36
C HIS A 233 18.54 -10.30 18.06
N HIS A 234 18.73 -8.98 18.09
CA HIS A 234 18.72 -8.12 16.91
C HIS A 234 19.86 -8.48 15.95
N HIS A 235 19.63 -9.49 15.12
CA HIS A 235 20.59 -10.09 14.23
C HIS A 235 19.88 -10.68 13.01
N SER A 236 20.57 -10.71 11.86
CA SER A 236 20.01 -11.18 10.58
C SER A 236 19.54 -12.65 10.65
N VAL A 237 20.25 -13.50 11.39
CA VAL A 237 19.92 -14.92 11.56
C VAL A 237 18.55 -15.12 12.25
N TRP A 238 18.25 -14.35 13.30
CA TRP A 238 16.91 -14.37 13.89
C TRP A 238 15.89 -13.77 12.93
N LYS A 239 16.17 -12.58 12.41
CA LYS A 239 15.26 -11.79 11.58
C LYS A 239 14.81 -12.50 10.29
N ILE A 240 15.71 -13.22 9.61
CA ILE A 240 15.51 -13.67 8.24
C ILE A 240 15.00 -15.12 8.18
N PRO A 241 15.82 -16.15 8.48
CA PRO A 241 15.32 -17.52 8.39
C PRO A 241 14.45 -17.93 9.60
N MET A 242 14.77 -17.50 10.82
CA MET A 242 14.18 -18.13 12.02
C MET A 242 12.83 -17.55 12.43
N GLN A 243 12.74 -16.23 12.60
CA GLN A 243 11.62 -15.57 13.24
C GLN A 243 10.30 -15.92 12.53
N GLY A 244 10.29 -15.81 11.20
CA GLY A 244 9.14 -16.12 10.38
C GLY A 244 8.66 -17.57 10.51
N TRP A 245 9.57 -18.55 10.59
CA TRP A 245 9.19 -19.94 10.81
C TRP A 245 8.60 -20.16 12.20
N VAL A 246 9.28 -19.66 13.23
CA VAL A 246 8.89 -19.89 14.64
C VAL A 246 7.54 -19.24 14.95
N GLU A 247 7.30 -18.03 14.45
CA GLU A 247 6.07 -17.27 14.73
C GLU A 247 4.83 -17.81 13.98
N ASN A 248 5.01 -18.52 12.85
CA ASN A 248 3.91 -18.89 11.96
C ASN A 248 3.65 -20.40 11.80
N ILE A 249 4.48 -21.27 12.41
CA ILE A 249 4.26 -22.72 12.38
C ILE A 249 2.98 -23.11 13.13
N ASP A 250 2.25 -24.11 12.63
CA ASP A 250 0.98 -24.56 13.22
C ASP A 250 1.17 -25.22 14.60
N ARG A 251 0.86 -24.46 15.66
CA ARG A 251 0.98 -24.90 17.05
C ARG A 251 0.00 -26.00 17.44
N SER A 252 -0.97 -26.35 16.60
CA SER A 252 -1.84 -27.51 16.81
C SER A 252 -1.12 -28.83 16.49
N GLU A 253 -0.11 -28.79 15.63
CA GLU A 253 0.67 -29.93 15.14
C GLU A 253 2.11 -29.93 15.67
N PHE A 254 2.67 -28.77 16.02
CA PHE A 254 4.06 -28.60 16.43
C PHE A 254 4.20 -28.04 17.84
N GLU A 255 5.24 -28.48 18.55
CA GLU A 255 5.72 -27.93 19.82
C GLU A 255 7.17 -27.45 19.62
N LEU A 256 7.46 -26.21 20.01
CA LEU A 256 8.73 -25.54 19.72
C LEU A 256 9.60 -25.32 20.95
N PHE A 257 10.90 -25.64 20.81
CA PHE A 257 11.93 -25.45 21.82
C PHE A 257 13.05 -24.54 21.29
N GLY A 258 13.40 -23.49 22.03
CA GLY A 258 14.49 -22.57 21.68
C GLY A 258 15.65 -22.70 22.65
N TYR A 259 16.88 -22.82 22.12
CA TYR A 259 18.11 -22.96 22.91
C TYR A 259 19.07 -21.83 22.55
N TYR A 260 19.08 -20.77 23.35
CA TYR A 260 19.88 -19.58 23.07
C TYR A 260 21.29 -19.71 23.66
N THR A 261 22.28 -19.90 22.78
CA THR A 261 23.70 -20.07 23.16
C THR A 261 24.49 -18.76 23.18
N GLY A 262 23.86 -17.64 22.82
CA GLY A 262 24.45 -16.31 22.88
C GLY A 262 24.28 -15.66 24.25
N SER A 263 24.84 -14.46 24.42
CA SER A 263 24.82 -13.70 25.67
C SER A 263 24.13 -12.33 25.56
N ILE A 264 23.74 -11.91 24.36
CA ILE A 264 23.13 -10.59 24.12
C ILE A 264 21.64 -10.66 24.47
N SER A 265 21.20 -9.77 25.35
CA SER A 265 19.77 -9.67 25.70
C SER A 265 19.21 -8.35 25.20
N ASP A 266 18.26 -8.42 24.27
CA ASP A 266 17.54 -7.25 23.78
C ASP A 266 16.03 -7.53 23.65
N ARG A 267 15.32 -6.59 23.02
CA ARG A 267 13.88 -6.69 22.78
C ARG A 267 13.52 -7.91 21.93
N GLU A 268 14.35 -8.26 20.95
CA GLU A 268 14.12 -9.39 20.06
C GLU A 268 14.33 -10.71 20.79
N THR A 269 15.26 -10.80 21.75
CA THR A 269 15.38 -11.96 22.64
C THR A 269 14.12 -12.21 23.46
N THR A 270 13.49 -11.14 23.95
CA THR A 270 12.21 -11.26 24.67
C THR A 270 11.08 -11.73 23.76
N LYS A 271 11.06 -11.27 22.50
CA LYS A 271 10.10 -11.74 21.49
C LYS A 271 10.33 -13.22 21.14
N ALA A 272 11.59 -13.61 20.92
CA ALA A 272 11.97 -15.00 20.68
C ALA A 272 11.50 -15.90 21.82
N ALA A 273 11.82 -15.57 23.07
CA ALA A 273 11.40 -16.34 24.24
C ALA A 273 9.87 -16.54 24.31
N LYS A 274 9.11 -15.53 23.85
CA LYS A 274 7.65 -15.61 23.75
C LYS A 274 7.21 -16.52 22.60
N ALA A 275 7.94 -16.64 21.50
CA ALA A 275 7.50 -17.41 20.34
C ALA A 275 7.64 -18.95 20.53
N PHE A 276 8.47 -19.41 21.46
CA PHE A 276 8.64 -20.84 21.77
C PHE A 276 7.70 -21.34 22.88
N ASP A 277 7.41 -22.64 22.90
CA ASP A 277 6.72 -23.28 24.05
C ASP A 277 7.68 -23.40 25.24
N GLN A 278 8.95 -23.71 24.95
CA GLN A 278 10.04 -23.70 25.92
C GLN A 278 11.23 -22.92 25.36
N PHE A 279 11.80 -22.03 26.16
CA PHE A 279 12.97 -21.24 25.77
C PHE A 279 14.03 -21.28 26.87
N ALA A 280 15.18 -21.87 26.56
CA ALA A 280 16.33 -21.94 27.45
C ALA A 280 17.32 -20.81 27.10
N HIS A 281 17.58 -19.94 28.07
CA HIS A 281 18.58 -18.88 27.98
C HIS A 281 19.46 -18.95 29.24
N HIS A 282 20.53 -19.72 29.15
CA HIS A 282 21.41 -20.03 30.27
C HIS A 282 22.87 -20.02 29.85
N HIS A 283 23.77 -19.69 30.78
CA HIS A 283 25.20 -19.90 30.62
C HIS A 283 25.59 -21.33 30.96
N PHE A 284 25.27 -22.26 30.06
CA PHE A 284 25.59 -23.68 30.21
C PHE A 284 26.93 -24.04 29.56
N SER A 285 27.64 -24.97 30.20
CA SER A 285 28.71 -25.72 29.56
C SER A 285 28.15 -26.55 28.40
N LEU A 286 29.03 -27.04 27.53
CA LEU A 286 28.62 -27.90 26.42
C LEU A 286 27.85 -29.14 26.90
N SER A 287 28.33 -29.82 27.95
CA SER A 287 27.68 -31.01 28.49
C SER A 287 26.30 -30.71 29.07
N GLN A 288 26.14 -29.57 29.74
CA GLN A 288 24.85 -29.12 30.26
C GLN A 288 23.86 -28.79 29.13
N TRP A 289 24.33 -28.16 28.05
CA TRP A 289 23.50 -27.94 26.86
C TRP A 289 23.07 -29.26 26.21
N ALA A 290 24.01 -30.18 26.00
CA ALA A 290 23.73 -31.47 25.40
C ALA A 290 22.73 -32.27 26.25
N GLU A 291 22.90 -32.29 27.57
CA GLU A 291 21.96 -32.93 28.51
C GLU A 291 20.57 -32.30 28.45
N LYS A 292 20.48 -30.96 28.47
CA LYS A 292 19.20 -30.26 28.37
C LYS A 292 18.48 -30.59 27.06
N ILE A 293 19.15 -30.47 25.92
CA ILE A 293 18.57 -30.74 24.60
C ILE A 293 18.14 -32.21 24.49
N SER A 294 18.99 -33.16 24.91
CA SER A 294 18.63 -34.58 24.91
C SER A 294 17.46 -34.90 25.84
N SER A 295 17.32 -34.22 26.99
CA SER A 295 16.23 -34.46 27.95
C SER A 295 14.86 -33.99 27.44
N ASP A 296 14.83 -33.08 26.48
CA ASP A 296 13.57 -32.59 25.87
C ASP A 296 12.99 -33.56 24.82
N ASP A 297 13.77 -34.60 24.46
CA ASP A 297 13.38 -35.71 23.59
C ASP A 297 12.80 -35.22 22.24
N LEU A 298 13.54 -34.29 21.62
CA LEU A 298 13.16 -33.64 20.38
C LEU A 298 13.12 -34.63 19.22
N HIS A 299 12.22 -34.40 18.28
CA HIS A 299 12.15 -35.20 17.05
C HIS A 299 13.02 -34.60 15.95
N VAL A 300 13.12 -33.27 15.92
CA VAL A 300 13.89 -32.49 14.94
C VAL A 300 14.67 -31.40 15.66
N LEU A 301 15.93 -31.19 15.28
CA LEU A 301 16.77 -30.10 15.77
C LEU A 301 17.33 -29.27 14.60
N ILE A 302 17.10 -27.96 14.65
CA ILE A 302 17.51 -27.01 13.62
C ILE A 302 18.65 -26.15 14.16
N PHE A 303 19.74 -26.08 13.39
CA PHE A 303 20.87 -25.17 13.58
C PHE A 303 20.84 -24.14 12.45
N PRO A 304 20.25 -22.95 12.64
CA PRO A 304 20.06 -22.01 11.54
C PRO A 304 21.37 -21.53 10.92
N GLU A 305 22.48 -21.61 11.66
CA GLU A 305 23.80 -21.18 11.25
C GLU A 305 24.93 -22.09 11.74
N PHE A 306 25.98 -22.21 10.92
CA PHE A 306 27.29 -22.72 11.29
C PHE A 306 28.38 -21.75 10.84
N GLY A 307 29.55 -21.80 11.47
CA GLY A 307 30.67 -20.90 11.15
C GLY A 307 30.71 -19.61 11.97
N MET A 308 29.66 -19.31 12.77
CA MET A 308 29.49 -18.02 13.45
C MET A 308 29.43 -18.11 14.99
N ASN A 309 28.93 -19.22 15.55
CA ASN A 309 28.85 -19.42 17.01
C ASN A 309 29.54 -20.73 17.40
N SER A 310 30.49 -20.66 18.33
CA SER A 310 31.31 -21.82 18.73
C SER A 310 30.49 -22.93 19.40
N MET A 311 29.57 -22.55 20.30
CA MET A 311 28.73 -23.51 21.03
C MET A 311 27.76 -24.23 20.10
N ALA A 312 27.12 -23.51 19.17
CA ALA A 312 26.22 -24.10 18.17
C ALA A 312 26.97 -25.11 17.28
N THR A 313 28.18 -24.78 16.81
CA THR A 313 29.03 -25.71 16.05
C THR A 313 29.36 -26.96 16.86
N LYS A 314 29.78 -26.81 18.13
CA LYS A 314 30.08 -27.95 19.01
C LYS A 314 28.87 -28.85 19.28
N LEU A 315 27.69 -28.25 19.48
CA LEU A 315 26.44 -29.00 19.65
C LEU A 315 26.00 -29.69 18.35
N GLY A 316 26.20 -29.04 17.20
CA GLY A 316 25.93 -29.61 15.89
C GLY A 316 26.80 -30.83 15.56
N CYS A 317 28.01 -30.91 16.11
CA CYS A 317 28.88 -32.10 16.03
C CYS A 317 28.36 -33.31 16.81
N LEU A 318 27.38 -33.11 17.70
CA LEU A 318 26.72 -34.18 18.45
C LEU A 318 25.41 -34.57 17.74
N ARG A 319 24.92 -35.77 18.03
CA ARG A 319 23.61 -36.29 17.61
C ARG A 319 22.63 -36.19 18.77
N LEU A 320 22.02 -35.01 18.92
CA LEU A 320 21.12 -34.66 20.02
C LEU A 320 19.64 -34.86 19.68
N ALA A 321 19.30 -35.05 18.41
CA ALA A 321 17.97 -35.44 17.94
C ALA A 321 18.06 -36.49 16.81
N PRO A 322 16.98 -37.28 16.57
CA PRO A 322 16.93 -38.24 15.47
C PRO A 322 17.14 -37.61 14.09
N ILE A 323 16.70 -36.36 13.90
CA ILE A 323 16.91 -35.60 12.68
C ILE A 323 17.52 -34.25 13.05
N GLN A 324 18.62 -33.89 12.40
CA GLN A 324 19.26 -32.59 12.54
C GLN A 324 19.37 -31.91 11.18
N MET A 325 19.14 -30.61 11.14
CA MET A 325 19.19 -29.84 9.90
C MET A 325 19.81 -28.47 10.14
N THR A 326 20.34 -27.90 9.06
CA THR A 326 20.86 -26.54 9.04
C THR A 326 20.09 -25.67 8.06
N SER A 327 20.29 -24.37 8.12
CA SER A 327 19.81 -23.44 7.09
C SER A 327 20.88 -22.40 6.75
N TRP A 328 20.46 -21.37 6.02
CA TRP A 328 21.30 -20.37 5.39
C TRP A 328 21.49 -19.11 6.25
N GLY A 329 21.41 -19.22 7.59
CA GLY A 329 21.82 -18.13 8.49
C GLY A 329 23.26 -17.67 8.20
N HIS A 330 24.10 -18.61 7.75
CA HIS A 330 25.28 -18.35 6.93
C HIS A 330 25.21 -19.26 5.69
N PRO A 331 25.08 -18.73 4.45
CA PRO A 331 24.72 -19.50 3.26
C PRO A 331 25.89 -20.36 2.73
N HIS A 332 26.20 -21.41 3.48
CA HIS A 332 27.35 -22.29 3.28
C HIS A 332 27.05 -23.67 3.89
N THR A 333 27.42 -24.73 3.19
CA THR A 333 27.36 -26.12 3.68
C THR A 333 28.04 -26.26 5.04
N SER A 334 27.48 -27.04 5.97
CA SER A 334 28.10 -27.22 7.28
C SER A 334 29.32 -28.13 7.22
N GLY A 335 29.31 -29.12 6.32
CA GLY A 335 30.33 -30.18 6.23
C GLY A 335 30.26 -31.18 7.39
N LEU A 336 29.29 -31.04 8.29
CA LEU A 336 29.15 -31.86 9.50
C LEU A 336 28.39 -33.15 9.14
N PRO A 337 28.98 -34.35 9.35
CA PRO A 337 28.30 -35.62 9.08
C PRO A 337 27.09 -35.90 9.98
N THR A 338 26.89 -35.10 11.01
CA THR A 338 25.78 -35.18 11.97
C THR A 338 24.55 -34.37 11.54
N ILE A 339 24.64 -33.58 10.47
CA ILE A 339 23.54 -32.76 9.92
C ILE A 339 23.00 -33.45 8.67
N ASP A 340 21.70 -33.77 8.69
CA ASP A 340 21.06 -34.58 7.65
C ASP A 340 20.59 -33.73 6.46
N TYR A 341 20.03 -32.55 6.74
CA TYR A 341 19.39 -31.70 5.74
C TYR A 341 19.87 -30.25 5.78
N TYR A 342 19.89 -29.62 4.62
CA TYR A 342 20.08 -28.17 4.47
C TYR A 342 18.77 -27.55 3.95
N LEU A 343 18.12 -26.73 4.76
CA LEU A 343 16.93 -25.97 4.40
C LEU A 343 17.34 -24.73 3.61
N SER A 344 16.99 -24.71 2.32
CA SER A 344 17.31 -23.64 1.37
C SER A 344 16.04 -23.11 0.68
N SER A 345 16.23 -22.41 -0.43
CA SER A 345 15.25 -21.62 -1.17
C SER A 345 15.21 -22.06 -2.64
N GLU A 346 14.01 -22.28 -3.16
CA GLU A 346 13.76 -22.66 -4.55
C GLU A 346 14.30 -21.62 -5.54
N LEU A 347 14.07 -20.33 -5.29
CA LEU A 347 14.47 -19.28 -6.23
C LEU A 347 15.97 -18.96 -6.17
N MET A 348 16.63 -19.30 -5.07
CA MET A 348 18.06 -19.04 -4.91
C MET A 348 18.92 -20.18 -5.45
N GLU A 349 18.42 -21.41 -5.51
CA GLU A 349 19.23 -22.57 -5.88
C GLU A 349 19.11 -22.90 -7.39
N PRO A 350 20.23 -23.06 -8.12
CA PRO A 350 20.19 -23.61 -9.48
C PRO A 350 19.86 -25.12 -9.48
N GLU A 351 19.67 -25.71 -10.67
CA GLU A 351 19.33 -27.12 -10.81
C GLU A 351 20.36 -28.07 -10.18
N ASP A 352 21.65 -27.79 -10.37
CA ASP A 352 22.82 -28.57 -9.88
C ASP A 352 23.15 -28.33 -8.39
N ALA A 353 22.36 -27.53 -7.67
CA ALA A 353 22.74 -27.04 -6.35
C ALA A 353 23.14 -28.10 -5.31
N GLN A 354 22.60 -29.32 -5.38
CA GLN A 354 22.92 -30.41 -4.45
C GLN A 354 24.43 -30.76 -4.45
N GLU A 355 25.15 -30.48 -5.55
CA GLU A 355 26.59 -30.70 -5.65
C GLU A 355 27.40 -29.82 -4.69
N TYR A 356 26.85 -28.69 -4.25
CA TYR A 356 27.50 -27.72 -3.37
C TYR A 356 27.29 -27.98 -1.87
N TYR A 357 26.45 -28.97 -1.51
CA TYR A 357 26.11 -29.29 -0.12
C TYR A 357 26.53 -30.71 0.27
N SER A 358 26.96 -30.86 1.52
CA SER A 358 27.24 -32.15 2.14
C SER A 358 25.95 -32.84 2.63
N GLU A 359 24.98 -32.05 3.02
CA GLU A 359 23.66 -32.42 3.49
C GLU A 359 22.70 -32.67 2.32
N LYS A 360 21.57 -33.33 2.58
CA LYS A 360 20.49 -33.38 1.60
C LYS A 360 19.79 -32.02 1.50
N LEU A 361 19.85 -31.40 0.32
CA LEU A 361 19.29 -30.07 0.06
C LEU A 361 17.77 -30.14 -0.04
N ILE A 362 17.10 -29.26 0.70
CA ILE A 362 15.65 -29.08 0.67
C ILE A 362 15.36 -27.66 0.19
N ARG A 363 14.71 -27.54 -0.97
CA ARG A 363 14.35 -26.24 -1.56
C ARG A 363 12.94 -25.88 -1.15
N LEU A 364 12.81 -25.00 -0.14
CA LEU A 364 11.51 -24.45 0.23
C LEU A 364 11.06 -23.45 -0.85
N PRO A 365 9.75 -23.35 -1.16
CA PRO A 365 9.26 -22.47 -2.21
C PRO A 365 9.70 -21.01 -2.06
N ASN A 366 9.71 -20.28 -3.19
CA ASN A 366 10.03 -18.86 -3.22
C ASN A 366 11.39 -18.54 -2.57
N LEU A 367 11.45 -17.63 -1.59
CA LEU A 367 12.68 -17.28 -0.84
C LEU A 367 13.02 -18.25 0.29
N GLY A 368 12.19 -19.27 0.54
CA GLY A 368 12.37 -20.21 1.65
C GLY A 368 12.06 -19.65 3.03
N ILE A 369 11.60 -18.39 3.14
CA ILE A 369 11.39 -17.69 4.42
C ILE A 369 10.09 -16.89 4.43
N TYR A 370 9.61 -16.62 5.65
CA TYR A 370 8.62 -15.57 5.90
C TYR A 370 9.35 -14.33 6.40
N TYR A 371 9.35 -13.25 5.61
CA TYR A 371 9.99 -11.99 5.97
C TYR A 371 8.97 -10.88 6.15
N GLN A 372 9.12 -10.10 7.22
CA GLN A 372 8.37 -8.87 7.44
C GLN A 372 9.34 -7.68 7.45
N PRO A 373 9.05 -6.58 6.72
CA PRO A 373 9.86 -5.38 6.79
C PRO A 373 9.81 -4.79 8.19
N ILE A 374 10.98 -4.37 8.70
CA ILE A 374 11.06 -3.63 9.96
C ILE A 374 10.55 -2.22 9.69
N SER A 375 9.64 -1.74 10.54
CA SER A 375 9.20 -0.35 10.50
C SER A 375 10.24 0.51 11.23
N ILE A 376 11.28 0.92 10.50
CA ILE A 376 12.30 1.86 10.98
C ILE A 376 11.96 3.21 10.35
N GLN A 377 11.89 4.26 11.17
CA GLN A 377 11.83 5.63 10.63
C GLN A 377 13.23 6.02 10.17
N PRO A 378 13.44 6.33 8.88
CA PRO A 378 14.76 6.74 8.40
C PRO A 378 15.19 8.03 9.09
N GLU A 379 16.47 8.11 9.47
CA GLU A 379 17.07 9.40 9.80
C GLU A 379 17.01 10.29 8.55
N ILE A 380 16.55 11.54 8.70
CA ILE A 380 16.49 12.48 7.57
C ILE A 380 17.93 12.78 7.15
N LYS A 381 18.26 12.38 5.93
CA LYS A 381 19.53 12.66 5.26
C LYS A 381 19.24 13.28 3.91
N SER A 382 20.20 14.04 3.40
CA SER A 382 20.29 14.54 2.03
C SER A 382 21.62 14.08 1.42
N LYS A 383 21.72 14.08 0.09
CA LYS A 383 23.00 13.81 -0.60
C LYS A 383 24.10 14.77 -0.13
N ALA A 384 23.72 16.03 0.10
CA ALA A 384 24.62 17.08 0.59
C ALA A 384 25.24 16.74 1.96
N ASP A 385 24.52 16.03 2.85
CA ASP A 385 25.06 15.60 4.16
C ASP A 385 26.22 14.60 4.02
N LEU A 386 26.33 13.94 2.86
CA LEU A 386 27.40 13.01 2.51
C LEU A 386 28.47 13.65 1.60
N GLY A 387 28.35 14.95 1.31
CA GLY A 387 29.22 15.66 0.37
C GLY A 387 28.96 15.33 -1.10
N ILE A 388 27.76 14.83 -1.44
CA ILE A 388 27.32 14.51 -2.81
C ILE A 388 26.41 15.63 -3.31
N GLN A 389 26.60 16.09 -4.55
CA GLN A 389 25.74 17.09 -5.17
C GLN A 389 24.41 16.48 -5.64
N ASP A 390 23.35 17.28 -5.71
CA ASP A 390 22.00 16.76 -6.03
C ASP A 390 21.90 16.15 -7.43
N ASP A 391 22.69 16.64 -8.39
CA ASP A 391 22.79 16.15 -9.77
C ASP A 391 23.77 14.96 -9.96
N GLU A 392 24.54 14.61 -8.93
CA GLU A 392 25.40 13.43 -8.92
C GLU A 392 24.60 12.15 -8.64
N ILE A 393 25.05 11.04 -9.23
CA ILE A 393 24.39 9.73 -9.13
C ILE A 393 25.03 8.93 -8.00
N MET A 394 24.28 8.74 -6.92
CA MET A 394 24.71 8.00 -5.74
C MET A 394 24.42 6.50 -5.92
N PHE A 395 25.49 5.72 -6.11
CA PHE A 395 25.50 4.27 -6.06
C PHE A 395 25.74 3.79 -4.62
N TRP A 396 24.74 3.09 -4.06
CA TRP A 396 24.82 2.51 -2.73
C TRP A 396 25.60 1.20 -2.78
N CYS A 397 26.73 1.11 -2.09
CA CYS A 397 27.62 -0.05 -2.02
C CYS A 397 27.80 -0.49 -0.56
N CYS A 398 26.68 -0.82 0.08
CA CYS A 398 26.57 -0.93 1.53
C CYS A 398 26.95 -2.28 2.15
N GLN A 399 27.38 -3.23 1.34
CA GLN A 399 27.72 -4.57 1.82
C GLN A 399 29.10 -4.55 2.51
N SER A 400 29.36 -5.53 3.38
CA SER A 400 30.65 -5.61 4.08
C SER A 400 31.81 -5.79 3.11
N LEU A 401 32.92 -5.07 3.34
CA LEU A 401 34.03 -4.99 2.38
C LEU A 401 34.68 -6.35 2.02
N PHE A 402 34.63 -7.34 2.91
CA PHE A 402 35.11 -8.69 2.63
C PHE A 402 34.31 -9.46 1.56
N LYS A 403 33.17 -8.91 1.11
CA LYS A 403 32.39 -9.45 -0.01
C LYS A 403 32.92 -8.97 -1.37
N TYR A 404 33.65 -7.86 -1.42
CA TYR A 404 34.18 -7.27 -2.65
C TYR A 404 35.51 -7.94 -3.01
N LEU A 405 35.48 -8.78 -4.04
CA LEU A 405 36.66 -9.51 -4.50
C LEU A 405 37.46 -8.72 -5.56
N PRO A 406 38.81 -8.81 -5.56
CA PRO A 406 39.66 -7.98 -6.42
C PRO A 406 39.37 -8.08 -7.92
N GLN A 407 38.97 -9.25 -8.41
CA GLN A 407 38.66 -9.47 -9.83
C GLN A 407 37.41 -8.72 -10.34
N HIS A 408 36.70 -8.03 -9.44
CA HIS A 408 35.50 -7.24 -9.75
C HIS A 408 35.68 -5.74 -9.50
N ASP A 409 36.85 -5.28 -9.02
CA ASP A 409 37.06 -3.87 -8.68
C ASP A 409 37.03 -2.95 -9.91
N ASP A 410 37.32 -3.48 -11.12
CA ASP A 410 37.27 -2.73 -12.38
C ASP A 410 35.88 -2.19 -12.70
N VAL A 411 34.82 -2.80 -12.16
CA VAL A 411 33.43 -2.37 -12.38
C VAL A 411 33.23 -0.90 -11.99
N PHE A 412 33.81 -0.46 -10.87
CA PHE A 412 33.66 0.91 -10.40
C PHE A 412 34.33 1.92 -11.33
N GLY A 413 35.57 1.63 -11.75
CA GLY A 413 36.31 2.48 -12.70
C GLY A 413 35.64 2.56 -14.07
N ARG A 414 35.10 1.44 -14.56
CA ARG A 414 34.36 1.37 -15.84
C ARG A 414 33.05 2.15 -15.80
N ILE A 415 32.27 2.04 -14.72
CA ILE A 415 31.05 2.85 -14.55
C ILE A 415 31.41 4.33 -14.48
N ALA A 416 32.44 4.72 -13.70
CA ALA A 416 32.88 6.10 -13.57
C ALA A 416 33.39 6.70 -14.89
N GLN A 417 34.05 5.89 -15.73
CA GLN A 417 34.51 6.31 -17.06
C GLN A 417 33.33 6.69 -17.99
N GLU A 418 32.20 5.97 -17.90
CA GLU A 418 31.00 6.27 -18.69
C GLU A 418 30.08 7.30 -18.03
N LEU A 419 30.18 7.45 -16.71
CA LEU A 419 29.32 8.28 -15.88
C LEU A 419 30.16 9.14 -14.93
N SER A 420 30.63 10.29 -15.41
CA SER A 420 31.52 11.17 -14.64
C SER A 420 30.88 11.73 -13.37
N SER A 421 29.55 11.69 -13.24
CA SER A 421 28.79 12.12 -12.06
C SER A 421 28.54 11.00 -11.03
N ALA A 422 29.11 9.80 -11.23
CA ALA A 422 28.93 8.68 -10.30
C ALA A 422 29.61 8.95 -8.94
N LYS A 423 28.92 8.55 -7.85
CA LYS A 423 29.49 8.48 -6.50
C LYS A 423 29.18 7.11 -5.89
N PHE A 424 30.21 6.35 -5.53
CA PHE A 424 30.09 5.04 -4.89
C PHE A 424 30.24 5.17 -3.38
N VAL A 425 29.23 4.79 -2.62
CA VAL A 425 29.22 4.96 -1.17
C VAL A 425 29.35 3.62 -0.47
N PHE A 426 30.47 3.43 0.22
CA PHE A 426 30.84 2.20 0.94
C PHE A 426 30.72 2.36 2.46
N ILE A 427 30.64 1.24 3.18
CA ILE A 427 30.69 1.19 4.65
C ILE A 427 32.01 0.56 5.09
N GLU A 428 32.76 1.26 5.94
CA GLU A 428 34.03 0.81 6.49
C GLU A 428 33.87 -0.40 7.43
N LEU A 429 34.89 -1.27 7.45
CA LEU A 429 35.05 -2.27 8.50
C LEU A 429 35.70 -1.67 9.75
N ASP A 430 35.54 -2.32 10.89
CA ASP A 430 36.25 -1.95 12.14
C ASP A 430 37.79 -2.11 11.99
N SER A 431 38.25 -2.91 11.01
CA SER A 431 39.66 -3.07 10.67
C SER A 431 40.16 -1.97 9.73
N LYS A 432 40.95 -1.04 10.29
CA LYS A 432 41.68 -0.02 9.51
C LYS A 432 42.62 -0.62 8.47
N SER A 433 43.25 -1.76 8.77
CA SER A 433 44.17 -2.44 7.85
C SER A 433 43.42 -2.98 6.63
N ALA A 434 42.26 -3.59 6.84
CA ALA A 434 41.41 -4.08 5.76
C ALA A 434 40.91 -2.93 4.89
N ASN A 435 40.39 -1.86 5.50
CA ASN A 435 39.94 -0.66 4.77
C ASN A 435 41.06 -0.08 3.89
N HIS A 436 42.29 -0.04 4.39
CA HIS A 436 43.45 0.43 3.63
C HIS A 436 43.75 -0.43 2.40
N ILE A 437 43.75 -1.77 2.54
CA ILE A 437 43.94 -2.70 1.41
C ILE A 437 42.86 -2.49 0.35
N PHE A 438 41.60 -2.32 0.77
CA PHE A 438 40.50 -2.06 -0.15
C PHE A 438 40.67 -0.72 -0.90
N CYS A 439 41.08 0.35 -0.22
CA CYS A 439 41.37 1.64 -0.86
C CYS A 439 42.54 1.54 -1.86
N GLN A 440 43.59 0.78 -1.54
CA GLN A 440 44.72 0.54 -2.47
C GLN A 440 44.26 -0.19 -3.74
N ARG A 441 43.38 -1.19 -3.58
CA ARG A 441 42.77 -1.90 -4.72
C ARG A 441 41.96 -0.97 -5.62
N LEU A 442 41.11 -0.13 -5.03
CA LEU A 442 40.34 0.87 -5.79
C LEU A 442 41.25 1.90 -6.47
N THR A 443 42.35 2.31 -5.83
CA THR A 443 43.35 3.19 -6.47
C THR A 443 43.81 2.57 -7.78
N HIS A 444 44.24 1.30 -7.74
CA HIS A 444 44.71 0.59 -8.93
C HIS A 444 43.61 0.37 -9.98
N ALA A 445 42.38 0.07 -9.54
CA ALA A 445 41.25 -0.15 -10.45
C ALA A 445 40.84 1.12 -11.21
N PHE A 446 40.87 2.29 -10.56
CA PHE A 446 40.53 3.58 -11.20
C PHE A 446 41.69 4.12 -12.06
N GLU A 447 42.95 3.91 -11.65
CA GLU A 447 44.13 4.32 -12.41
C GLU A 447 44.17 3.71 -13.82
N GLN A 448 43.65 2.49 -14.01
CA GLN A 448 43.52 1.83 -15.32
C GLN A 448 42.68 2.64 -16.33
N PHE A 449 41.83 3.54 -15.84
CA PHE A 449 40.96 4.41 -16.65
C PHE A 449 41.37 5.88 -16.58
N ASN A 450 42.56 6.18 -16.03
CA ASN A 450 43.05 7.53 -15.76
C ASN A 450 42.14 8.36 -14.83
N LEU A 451 41.51 7.70 -13.86
CA LEU A 451 40.66 8.32 -12.84
C LEU A 451 41.30 8.20 -11.45
N ASN A 452 40.95 9.10 -10.54
CA ASN A 452 41.31 8.99 -9.12
C ASN A 452 40.08 8.52 -8.32
N TYR A 453 40.18 7.38 -7.64
CA TYR A 453 39.05 6.81 -6.89
C TYR A 453 38.50 7.77 -5.82
N GLN A 454 39.32 8.67 -5.27
CA GLN A 454 38.89 9.64 -4.25
C GLN A 454 37.87 10.66 -4.76
N ASP A 455 37.82 10.86 -6.08
CA ASP A 455 36.83 11.75 -6.70
C ASP A 455 35.45 11.08 -6.81
N TYR A 456 35.39 9.74 -6.68
CA TYR A 456 34.18 8.94 -6.92
C TYR A 456 33.72 8.15 -5.69
N CYS A 457 34.61 7.74 -4.79
CA CYS A 457 34.31 6.83 -3.69
C CYS A 457 34.23 7.54 -2.34
N ILE A 458 33.16 7.30 -1.61
CA ILE A 458 32.90 7.83 -0.27
C ILE A 458 32.83 6.68 0.72
N PHE A 459 33.47 6.83 1.87
CA PHE A 459 33.53 5.81 2.92
C PHE A 459 32.83 6.31 4.18
N LEU A 460 31.75 5.63 4.55
CA LEU A 460 31.00 5.90 5.77
C LEU A 460 31.45 4.96 6.90
N PRO A 461 31.47 5.44 8.15
CA PRO A 461 31.67 4.55 9.30
C PRO A 461 30.48 3.57 9.41
N ARG A 462 30.62 2.56 10.26
CA ARG A 462 29.53 1.65 10.57
C ARG A 462 28.30 2.42 11.08
N LEU A 463 27.17 2.23 10.40
CA LEU A 463 25.94 2.95 10.68
C LEU A 463 25.04 2.17 11.65
N HIS A 464 24.32 2.92 12.48
CA HIS A 464 23.16 2.38 13.20
C HIS A 464 21.96 2.27 12.24
N ALA A 465 20.91 1.56 12.64
CA ALA A 465 19.86 1.11 11.71
C ALA A 465 19.12 2.28 11.03
N GLU A 466 18.77 3.33 11.78
CA GLU A 466 18.06 4.52 11.30
C GLU A 466 18.89 5.30 10.26
N ALA A 467 20.19 5.49 10.51
CA ALA A 467 21.12 6.11 9.56
C ALA A 467 21.32 5.24 8.32
N PHE A 468 21.44 3.93 8.46
CA PHE A 468 21.61 3.01 7.32
C PHE A 468 20.42 3.09 6.36
N VAL A 469 19.20 3.07 6.91
CA VAL A 469 17.94 3.20 6.17
C VAL A 469 17.82 4.59 5.55
N GLY A 470 18.17 5.66 6.28
CA GLY A 470 18.17 7.03 5.78
C GLY A 470 19.09 7.25 4.59
N VAL A 471 20.31 6.69 4.63
CA VAL A 471 21.24 6.77 3.51
C VAL A 471 20.76 5.93 2.31
N GLY A 472 20.24 4.73 2.55
CA GLY A 472 19.65 3.91 1.49
C GLY A 472 18.47 4.59 0.78
N ALA A 473 17.66 5.37 1.52
CA ALA A 473 16.48 6.05 0.99
C ALA A 473 16.80 7.22 0.04
N ILE A 474 18.02 7.79 0.11
CA ILE A 474 18.45 8.89 -0.76
C ILE A 474 19.36 8.46 -1.91
N ALA A 475 19.75 7.18 -1.95
CA ALA A 475 20.55 6.64 -3.04
C ALA A 475 19.75 6.56 -4.34
N ASP A 476 20.43 6.62 -5.48
CA ASP A 476 19.79 6.49 -6.80
C ASP A 476 19.73 5.03 -7.27
N VAL A 477 20.81 4.27 -7.01
CA VAL A 477 20.97 2.89 -7.47
C VAL A 477 21.71 2.07 -6.42
N PHE A 478 21.27 0.85 -6.14
CA PHE A 478 22.03 -0.13 -5.36
C PHE A 478 22.81 -1.04 -6.29
N LEU A 479 24.14 -1.03 -6.16
CA LEU A 479 25.02 -2.01 -6.78
C LEU A 479 25.17 -3.22 -5.85
N ASP A 480 24.46 -4.31 -6.17
CA ASP A 480 24.65 -5.57 -5.46
C ASP A 480 25.99 -6.20 -5.82
N ASN A 481 26.70 -6.67 -4.81
CA ASN A 481 28.04 -7.20 -4.96
C ASN A 481 28.08 -8.52 -5.77
N ILE A 482 29.06 -8.60 -6.67
CA ILE A 482 29.29 -9.75 -7.53
C ILE A 482 29.93 -10.88 -6.72
N GLY A 483 29.41 -12.10 -6.86
CA GLY A 483 29.92 -13.30 -6.18
C GLY A 483 29.37 -13.51 -4.75
N TRP A 484 28.92 -12.45 -4.08
CA TRP A 484 28.14 -12.55 -2.83
C TRP A 484 27.06 -11.46 -2.78
N SER A 485 25.82 -11.86 -3.02
CA SER A 485 24.65 -10.99 -3.14
C SER A 485 24.10 -10.49 -1.80
N GLY A 486 23.31 -9.42 -1.89
CA GLY A 486 22.58 -8.78 -0.82
C GLY A 486 21.33 -9.57 -0.48
N CYS A 487 21.24 -10.05 0.76
CA CYS A 487 19.99 -10.57 1.30
C CYS A 487 19.33 -9.47 2.14
N ASN A 488 19.80 -9.27 3.39
CA ASN A 488 19.24 -8.26 4.29
C ASN A 488 19.27 -6.85 3.67
N THR A 489 20.40 -6.46 3.08
CA THR A 489 20.58 -5.14 2.45
C THR A 489 19.61 -4.93 1.30
N THR A 490 19.35 -5.97 0.49
CA THR A 490 18.40 -5.91 -0.62
C THR A 490 16.96 -5.81 -0.12
N LEU A 491 16.58 -6.63 0.87
CA LEU A 491 15.24 -6.58 1.48
C LEU A 491 14.94 -5.23 2.13
N GLU A 492 15.93 -4.58 2.70
CA GLU A 492 15.83 -3.23 3.29
C GLU A 492 15.78 -2.15 2.20
N SER A 493 16.60 -2.23 1.15
CA SER A 493 16.59 -1.28 0.03
C SER A 493 15.28 -1.29 -0.77
N ILE A 494 14.67 -2.47 -0.97
CA ILE A 494 13.39 -2.60 -1.68
C ILE A 494 12.27 -1.83 -0.97
N ALA A 495 12.31 -1.72 0.36
CA ALA A 495 11.32 -0.96 1.12
C ALA A 495 11.33 0.56 0.78
N HIS A 496 12.39 1.03 0.14
CA HIS A 496 12.56 2.40 -0.34
C HIS A 496 12.46 2.53 -1.87
N ASN A 497 12.02 1.47 -2.55
CA ASN A 497 11.87 1.42 -4.00
C ASN A 497 13.20 1.63 -4.77
N LEU A 498 14.33 1.36 -4.14
CA LEU A 498 15.67 1.60 -4.71
C LEU A 498 15.95 0.60 -5.85
N PRO A 499 16.21 1.04 -7.09
CA PRO A 499 16.64 0.17 -8.19
C PRO A 499 17.93 -0.58 -7.86
N ILE A 500 18.00 -1.88 -8.18
CA ILE A 500 19.12 -2.76 -7.79
C ILE A 500 19.69 -3.46 -9.02
N VAL A 501 21.01 -3.44 -9.18
CA VAL A 501 21.73 -4.21 -10.21
C VAL A 501 22.42 -5.40 -9.55
N THR A 502 22.26 -6.61 -10.13
CA THR A 502 22.87 -7.84 -9.58
C THR A 502 23.48 -8.71 -10.68
N LEU A 503 24.54 -9.45 -10.35
CA LEU A 503 25.15 -10.47 -11.22
C LEU A 503 25.26 -11.81 -10.46
N PRO A 504 24.29 -12.72 -10.62
CA PRO A 504 24.31 -14.02 -9.96
C PRO A 504 25.31 -15.00 -10.61
N ASN A 505 25.82 -15.94 -9.82
CA ASN A 505 26.53 -17.15 -10.29
C ASN A 505 25.77 -18.42 -9.85
N ASN A 506 26.41 -19.59 -9.82
CA ASN A 506 25.77 -20.88 -9.48
C ASN A 506 25.66 -21.16 -7.98
N LEU A 507 26.26 -20.36 -7.11
CA LEU A 507 26.22 -20.55 -5.66
C LEU A 507 25.07 -19.76 -5.05
N MET A 508 24.28 -20.37 -4.16
CA MET A 508 23.15 -19.72 -3.44
C MET A 508 23.48 -18.31 -2.94
N ARG A 509 24.66 -18.13 -2.33
CA ARG A 509 25.10 -16.86 -1.75
C ARG A 509 25.25 -15.71 -2.75
N SER A 510 25.33 -15.98 -4.05
CA SER A 510 25.33 -14.95 -5.11
C SER A 510 23.93 -14.68 -5.69
N ARG A 511 22.88 -15.36 -5.20
CA ARG A 511 21.56 -15.42 -5.85
C ARG A 511 20.42 -14.88 -4.98
N HIS A 512 20.70 -14.29 -3.81
CA HIS A 512 19.66 -13.72 -2.96
C HIS A 512 18.92 -12.57 -3.65
N THR A 513 19.65 -11.59 -4.19
CA THR A 513 19.06 -10.45 -4.91
C THR A 513 18.34 -10.90 -6.17
N LEU A 514 18.91 -11.84 -6.93
CA LEU A 514 18.23 -12.48 -8.07
C LEU A 514 16.85 -13.02 -7.65
N ALA A 515 16.80 -13.83 -6.60
CA ALA A 515 15.56 -14.44 -6.14
C ALA A 515 14.53 -13.38 -5.70
N ILE A 516 14.97 -12.33 -5.00
CA ILE A 516 14.12 -11.21 -4.59
C ILE A 516 13.56 -10.47 -5.81
N LEU A 517 14.42 -10.09 -6.77
CA LEU A 517 14.01 -9.38 -7.98
C LEU A 517 13.05 -10.21 -8.85
N LYS A 518 13.30 -11.52 -8.96
CA LYS A 518 12.42 -12.46 -9.66
C LYS A 518 11.04 -12.56 -9.00
N MET A 519 10.99 -12.61 -7.67
CA MET A 519 9.71 -12.67 -6.93
C MET A 519 8.84 -11.41 -7.11
N ILE A 520 9.46 -10.25 -7.35
CA ILE A 520 8.73 -9.00 -7.66
C ILE A 520 8.57 -8.72 -9.16
N GLY A 521 9.14 -9.55 -10.04
CA GLY A 521 9.05 -9.39 -11.49
C GLY A 521 9.95 -8.29 -12.08
N VAL A 522 11.09 -7.99 -11.43
CA VAL A 522 12.06 -6.96 -11.88
C VAL A 522 13.35 -7.64 -12.32
N GLU A 523 13.27 -8.52 -13.32
CA GLU A 523 14.42 -9.30 -13.80
C GLU A 523 15.31 -8.52 -14.78
N GLU A 524 14.85 -7.38 -15.29
CA GLU A 524 15.58 -6.56 -16.27
C GLU A 524 16.86 -5.90 -15.75
N THR A 525 17.04 -5.84 -14.42
CA THR A 525 18.28 -5.37 -13.79
C THR A 525 19.19 -6.51 -13.30
N VAL A 526 18.92 -7.74 -13.75
CA VAL A 526 19.75 -8.93 -13.51
C VAL A 526 20.68 -9.13 -14.69
N ALA A 527 21.97 -8.89 -14.48
CA ALA A 527 23.00 -9.08 -15.49
C ALA A 527 23.38 -10.56 -15.66
N GLN A 528 23.74 -10.96 -16.88
CA GLN A 528 24.28 -12.28 -17.21
C GLN A 528 25.82 -12.32 -17.16
N ASN A 529 26.47 -11.15 -17.28
CA ASN A 529 27.92 -11.01 -17.24
C ASN A 529 28.33 -9.62 -16.73
N LYS A 530 29.64 -9.43 -16.53
CA LYS A 530 30.20 -8.20 -15.96
C LYS A 530 29.96 -6.96 -16.83
N ASP A 531 29.98 -7.10 -18.16
CA ASP A 531 29.76 -5.97 -19.07
C ASP A 531 28.31 -5.50 -19.03
N GLU A 532 27.36 -6.44 -19.02
CA GLU A 532 25.94 -6.13 -18.87
C GLU A 532 25.62 -5.48 -17.51
N TYR A 533 26.27 -5.95 -16.43
CA TYR A 533 26.14 -5.33 -15.10
C TYR A 533 26.51 -3.83 -15.14
N ILE A 534 27.62 -3.51 -15.80
CA ILE A 534 28.08 -2.12 -15.98
C ILE A 534 27.09 -1.33 -16.84
N GLN A 535 26.63 -1.90 -17.96
CA GLN A 535 25.67 -1.24 -18.85
C GLN A 535 24.34 -0.92 -18.16
N ILE A 536 23.82 -1.84 -17.34
CA ILE A 536 22.61 -1.62 -16.55
C ILE A 536 22.85 -0.50 -15.52
N ALA A 537 23.97 -0.54 -14.79
CA ALA A 537 24.31 0.49 -13.81
C ALA A 537 24.45 1.89 -14.46
N VAL A 538 25.15 1.99 -15.60
CA VAL A 538 25.30 3.23 -16.37
C VAL A 538 23.95 3.72 -16.88
N ARG A 539 23.11 2.82 -17.41
CA ARG A 539 21.76 3.17 -17.90
C ARG A 539 20.89 3.70 -16.76
N LEU A 540 20.86 3.03 -15.61
CA LEU A 540 20.12 3.49 -14.44
C LEU A 540 20.64 4.85 -13.94
N GLY A 541 21.95 5.12 -14.03
CA GLY A 541 22.48 6.44 -13.68
C GLY A 541 22.11 7.55 -14.66
N ARG A 542 22.13 7.26 -15.98
CA ARG A 542 21.93 8.26 -17.04
C ARG A 542 20.47 8.52 -17.40
N ASP A 543 19.66 7.47 -17.47
CA ASP A 543 18.28 7.49 -17.94
C ASP A 543 17.33 7.57 -16.74
N VAL A 544 16.88 8.80 -16.43
CA VAL A 544 16.01 9.08 -15.29
C VAL A 544 14.65 8.40 -15.46
N ASP A 545 14.10 8.35 -16.68
CA ASP A 545 12.80 7.71 -16.94
C ASP A 545 12.91 6.20 -16.72
N TYR A 546 13.99 5.58 -17.18
CA TYR A 546 14.26 4.17 -16.92
C TYR A 546 14.45 3.88 -15.42
N ARG A 547 15.23 4.71 -14.72
CA ARG A 547 15.41 4.59 -13.27
C ARG A 547 14.08 4.70 -12.51
N GLN A 548 13.25 5.68 -12.87
CA GLN A 548 11.91 5.86 -12.29
C GLN A 548 10.98 4.70 -12.64
N HIS A 549 11.07 4.15 -13.86
CA HIS A 549 10.30 2.97 -14.26
C HIS A 549 10.61 1.77 -13.36
N ILE A 550 11.89 1.46 -13.14
CA ILE A 550 12.30 0.38 -12.22
C ILE A 550 11.79 0.65 -10.80
N ALA A 551 11.99 1.87 -10.29
CA ALA A 551 11.53 2.23 -8.95
C ALA A 551 10.01 2.05 -8.80
N GLN A 552 9.23 2.42 -9.82
CA GLN A 552 7.78 2.20 -9.85
C GLN A 552 7.41 0.72 -9.90
N GLN A 553 8.12 -0.10 -10.69
CA GLN A 553 7.89 -1.56 -10.70
C GLN A 553 8.16 -2.19 -9.33
N ILE A 554 9.23 -1.78 -8.65
CA ILE A 554 9.53 -2.21 -7.28
C ILE A 554 8.40 -1.77 -6.34
N ALA A 555 7.99 -0.50 -6.40
CA ALA A 555 6.94 0.04 -5.55
C ALA A 555 5.61 -0.70 -5.70
N LEU A 556 5.22 -1.03 -6.94
CA LEU A 556 3.99 -1.77 -7.25
C LEU A 556 4.05 -3.23 -6.77
N ASN A 557 5.21 -3.88 -6.84
CA ASN A 557 5.32 -5.32 -6.63
C ASN A 557 5.94 -5.75 -5.30
N GLN A 558 6.55 -4.85 -4.51
CA GLN A 558 7.24 -5.20 -3.25
C GLN A 558 6.36 -5.95 -2.24
N HIS A 559 5.04 -5.74 -2.28
CA HIS A 559 4.07 -6.45 -1.44
C HIS A 559 4.10 -7.98 -1.64
N LYS A 560 4.61 -8.48 -2.77
CA LYS A 560 4.76 -9.91 -3.07
C LYS A 560 5.86 -10.59 -2.25
N LEU A 561 6.86 -9.83 -1.79
CA LEU A 561 7.99 -10.36 -1.01
C LEU A 561 7.61 -10.65 0.44
N TYR A 562 6.69 -9.86 0.97
CA TYR A 562 6.49 -9.75 2.41
C TYR A 562 5.36 -10.66 2.88
N ARG A 563 5.59 -11.30 4.02
CA ARG A 563 4.62 -12.16 4.71
C ARG A 563 4.14 -13.37 3.89
N ASP A 564 5.02 -13.93 3.07
CA ASP A 564 4.75 -15.17 2.34
C ASP A 564 4.79 -16.39 3.30
N LEU A 565 3.63 -17.01 3.51
CA LEU A 565 3.49 -18.21 4.36
C LEU A 565 3.81 -19.51 3.61
N THR A 566 3.92 -19.48 2.28
CA THR A 566 4.16 -20.67 1.45
C THR A 566 5.38 -21.47 1.92
N PRO A 567 6.54 -20.84 2.24
CA PRO A 567 7.71 -21.58 2.70
C PRO A 567 7.52 -22.22 4.08
N VAL A 568 6.73 -21.59 4.96
CA VAL A 568 6.43 -22.12 6.31
C VAL A 568 5.60 -23.39 6.18
N ARG A 569 4.57 -23.39 5.32
CA ARG A 569 3.73 -24.58 5.09
C ARG A 569 4.51 -25.70 4.41
N ALA A 570 5.39 -25.38 3.46
CA ALA A 570 6.27 -26.37 2.85
C ALA A 570 7.26 -26.99 3.86
N LEU A 571 7.78 -26.18 4.80
CA LEU A 571 8.60 -26.70 5.89
C LEU A 571 7.79 -27.68 6.75
N GLU A 572 6.56 -27.32 7.15
CA GLU A 572 5.69 -28.23 7.90
C GLU A 572 5.45 -29.54 7.15
N ASP A 573 5.06 -29.48 5.87
CA ASP A 573 4.85 -30.64 4.99
C ASP A 573 6.09 -31.55 4.98
N PHE A 574 7.28 -30.96 4.82
CA PHE A 574 8.54 -31.67 4.85
C PHE A 574 8.80 -32.34 6.21
N LEU A 575 8.53 -31.66 7.33
CA LEU A 575 8.68 -32.22 8.67
C LEU A 575 7.74 -33.42 8.91
N PHE A 576 6.49 -33.37 8.43
CA PHE A 576 5.60 -34.53 8.48
C PHE A 576 6.12 -35.70 7.67
N GLN A 577 6.63 -35.42 6.45
CA GLN A 577 7.14 -36.44 5.55
C GLN A 577 8.33 -37.20 6.16
N ILE A 578 9.32 -36.49 6.71
CA ILE A 578 10.52 -37.12 7.27
C ILE A 578 10.26 -37.85 8.58
N ILE A 579 9.29 -37.40 9.37
CA ILE A 579 8.86 -38.08 10.60
C ILE A 579 7.94 -39.27 10.28
N GLY A 580 7.26 -39.26 9.13
CA GLY A 580 6.26 -40.28 8.78
C GLY A 580 4.98 -40.18 9.61
N LYS A 581 4.63 -38.98 10.09
CA LYS A 581 3.41 -38.73 10.86
C LYS A 581 2.27 -38.31 9.91
N PRO A 582 1.08 -38.94 9.98
CA PRO A 582 -0.09 -38.44 9.26
C PRO A 582 -0.57 -37.11 9.86
N ARG A 583 -1.02 -36.20 9.00
CA ARG A 583 -1.67 -34.96 9.44
C ARG A 583 -2.92 -35.28 10.24
N ARG A 584 -3.21 -34.44 11.23
CA ARG A 584 -4.45 -34.52 12.00
C ARG A 584 -5.66 -34.07 11.16
N PHE A 585 -5.44 -33.20 10.18
CA PHE A 585 -6.48 -32.61 9.32
C PHE A 585 -6.06 -32.59 7.83
N ASP A 586 -7.04 -32.55 6.92
CA ASP A 586 -6.81 -32.36 5.48
C ASP A 586 -6.55 -30.87 5.18
N ASN A 587 -5.30 -30.46 5.38
CA ASN A 587 -4.90 -29.06 5.26
C ASN A 587 -5.00 -28.50 3.83
N ALA A 588 -5.04 -29.31 2.77
CA ALA A 588 -5.15 -28.78 1.41
C ALA A 588 -6.54 -28.14 1.20
N LYS A 589 -7.59 -28.84 1.62
CA LYS A 589 -8.97 -28.36 1.57
C LYS A 589 -9.18 -27.15 2.48
N VAL A 590 -8.62 -27.19 3.69
CA VAL A 590 -8.68 -26.09 4.67
C VAL A 590 -7.92 -24.86 4.17
N ALA A 591 -6.69 -25.03 3.69
CA ALA A 591 -5.86 -23.93 3.19
C ALA A 591 -6.47 -23.29 1.95
N GLN A 592 -7.01 -24.07 1.01
CA GLN A 592 -7.69 -23.54 -0.17
C GLN A 592 -8.89 -22.67 0.22
N ALA A 593 -9.76 -23.17 1.10
CA ALA A 593 -10.90 -22.41 1.59
C ALA A 593 -10.44 -21.16 2.37
N PHE A 594 -9.41 -21.26 3.20
CA PHE A 594 -8.90 -20.11 3.96
C PHE A 594 -8.29 -19.03 3.06
N GLN A 595 -7.49 -19.40 2.06
CA GLN A 595 -6.91 -18.48 1.08
C GLN A 595 -7.98 -17.80 0.25
N LEU A 596 -8.98 -18.56 -0.23
CA LEU A 596 -10.09 -18.01 -0.98
C LEU A 596 -10.95 -17.06 -0.12
N GLY A 597 -11.15 -17.40 1.15
CA GLY A 597 -11.78 -16.51 2.14
C GLY A 597 -11.02 -15.20 2.32
N MET A 598 -9.69 -15.25 2.46
CA MET A 598 -8.86 -14.04 2.54
C MET A 598 -8.88 -13.23 1.25
N GLN A 599 -8.84 -13.88 0.10
CA GLN A 599 -8.90 -13.22 -1.20
C GLN A 599 -10.23 -12.47 -1.37
N TYR A 600 -11.35 -13.15 -1.16
CA TYR A 600 -12.68 -12.53 -1.24
C TYR A 600 -12.86 -11.41 -0.23
N GLN A 601 -12.29 -11.53 0.96
CA GLN A 601 -12.31 -10.45 1.94
C GLN A 601 -11.53 -9.21 1.44
N ARG A 602 -10.37 -9.39 0.78
CA ARG A 602 -9.60 -8.29 0.17
C ARG A 602 -10.33 -7.65 -1.01
N GLU A 603 -11.06 -8.45 -1.79
CA GLU A 603 -11.93 -8.01 -2.89
C GLU A 603 -13.24 -7.36 -2.39
N ASN A 604 -13.45 -7.26 -1.08
CA ASN A 604 -14.68 -6.78 -0.44
C ASN A 604 -15.95 -7.59 -0.81
N ARG A 605 -15.77 -8.87 -1.16
CA ARG A 605 -16.84 -9.84 -1.45
C ARG A 605 -17.22 -10.59 -0.17
N LEU A 606 -17.90 -9.90 0.73
CA LEU A 606 -18.08 -10.32 2.13
C LEU A 606 -18.83 -11.66 2.29
N GLU A 607 -19.91 -11.90 1.55
CA GLU A 607 -20.67 -13.16 1.66
C GLU A 607 -19.85 -14.36 1.17
N ALA A 608 -19.13 -14.19 0.05
CA ALA A 608 -18.28 -15.24 -0.50
C ALA A 608 -17.13 -15.58 0.49
N ALA A 609 -16.51 -14.56 1.07
CA ALA A 609 -15.47 -14.74 2.09
C ALA A 609 -16.00 -15.46 3.34
N GLN A 610 -17.21 -15.11 3.79
CA GLN A 610 -17.87 -15.76 4.92
C GLN A 610 -18.10 -17.26 4.66
N MET A 611 -18.60 -17.62 3.47
CA MET A 611 -18.83 -19.03 3.10
C MET A 611 -17.54 -19.84 3.14
N GLU A 612 -16.45 -19.31 2.59
CA GLU A 612 -15.17 -20.01 2.57
C GLU A 612 -14.59 -20.19 3.99
N TYR A 613 -14.64 -19.17 4.85
CA TYR A 613 -14.22 -19.33 6.24
C TYR A 613 -15.12 -20.30 7.03
N LEU A 614 -16.42 -20.39 6.74
CA LEU A 614 -17.27 -21.40 7.35
C LEU A 614 -16.88 -22.83 6.96
N LYS A 615 -16.40 -23.05 5.72
CA LYS A 615 -15.83 -24.36 5.32
C LYS A 615 -14.57 -24.68 6.13
N VAL A 616 -13.71 -23.69 6.35
CA VAL A 616 -12.53 -23.84 7.23
C VAL A 616 -12.95 -24.25 8.64
N ILE A 617 -13.95 -23.59 9.23
CA ILE A 617 -14.44 -23.91 10.59
C ILE A 617 -15.16 -25.26 10.65
N ALA A 618 -15.78 -25.72 9.57
CA ALA A 618 -16.41 -27.04 9.53
C ALA A 618 -15.37 -28.18 9.65
N GLU A 619 -14.21 -28.02 9.01
CA GLU A 619 -13.10 -28.98 9.06
C GLU A 619 -12.20 -28.76 10.29
N GLN A 620 -11.95 -27.50 10.66
CA GLN A 620 -11.14 -27.08 11.80
C GLN A 620 -11.91 -26.09 12.70
N PRO A 621 -12.74 -26.59 13.64
CA PRO A 621 -13.55 -25.74 14.52
C PRO A 621 -12.75 -24.79 15.43
N GLN A 622 -11.46 -25.02 15.58
CA GLN A 622 -10.51 -24.23 16.38
C GLN A 622 -9.50 -23.48 15.49
N HIS A 623 -9.86 -23.13 14.25
CA HIS A 623 -8.99 -22.30 13.40
C HIS A 623 -9.14 -20.82 13.79
N ALA A 624 -8.20 -20.29 14.58
CA ALA A 624 -8.31 -18.94 15.15
C ALA A 624 -8.37 -17.82 14.11
N GLU A 625 -7.59 -17.91 13.02
CA GLU A 625 -7.57 -16.89 11.97
C GLU A 625 -8.87 -16.83 11.19
N ALA A 626 -9.46 -17.98 10.80
CA ALA A 626 -10.75 -18.04 10.15
C ALA A 626 -11.88 -17.52 11.08
N LEU A 627 -11.81 -17.82 12.39
CA LEU A 627 -12.71 -17.21 13.37
C LEU A 627 -12.54 -15.69 13.43
N SER A 628 -11.31 -15.17 13.38
CA SER A 628 -11.06 -13.72 13.35
C SER A 628 -11.54 -13.07 12.05
N GLY A 629 -11.38 -13.76 10.91
CA GLY A 629 -11.89 -13.35 9.60
C GLY A 629 -13.42 -13.26 9.60
N LEU A 630 -14.10 -14.31 10.04
CA LEU A 630 -15.57 -14.34 10.23
C LEU A 630 -16.05 -13.22 11.15
N GLY A 631 -15.34 -12.97 12.24
CA GLY A 631 -15.65 -11.88 13.16
C GLY A 631 -15.53 -10.49 12.52
N THR A 632 -14.50 -10.30 11.69
CA THR A 632 -14.27 -9.03 10.98
C THR A 632 -15.32 -8.80 9.89
N ILE A 633 -15.65 -9.84 9.11
CA ILE A 633 -16.69 -9.80 8.09
C ILE A 633 -18.06 -9.52 8.72
N ALA A 634 -18.41 -10.25 9.79
CA ALA A 634 -19.66 -10.03 10.51
C ALA A 634 -19.77 -8.57 10.98
N ARG A 635 -18.69 -7.96 11.49
CA ARG A 635 -18.68 -6.53 11.85
C ARG A 635 -18.92 -5.62 10.64
N GLN A 636 -18.28 -5.90 9.49
CA GLN A 636 -18.47 -5.12 8.26
C GLN A 636 -19.90 -5.22 7.71
N MET A 637 -20.54 -6.37 7.86
CA MET A 637 -21.96 -6.59 7.51
C MET A 637 -22.93 -6.07 8.59
N ASN A 638 -22.44 -5.33 9.60
CA ASN A 638 -23.21 -4.82 10.73
C ASN A 638 -23.91 -5.92 11.58
N GLN A 639 -23.36 -7.13 11.60
CA GLN A 639 -23.81 -8.28 12.40
C GLN A 639 -23.01 -8.39 13.70
N LEU A 640 -23.22 -7.42 14.59
CA LEU A 640 -22.34 -7.18 15.75
C LEU A 640 -22.31 -8.35 16.76
N ASP A 641 -23.43 -9.02 17.02
CA ASP A 641 -23.49 -10.16 17.96
C ASP A 641 -22.69 -11.37 17.46
N GLN A 642 -22.78 -11.64 16.16
CA GLN A 642 -22.05 -12.74 15.54
C GLN A 642 -20.55 -12.44 15.49
N ALA A 643 -20.19 -11.17 15.26
CA ALA A 643 -18.81 -10.70 15.32
C ALA A 643 -18.19 -10.96 16.71
N GLU A 644 -18.89 -10.61 17.78
CA GLU A 644 -18.43 -10.81 19.17
C GLU A 644 -18.22 -12.30 19.46
N LYS A 645 -19.15 -13.16 19.01
CA LYS A 645 -19.06 -14.61 19.20
C LYS A 645 -17.84 -15.21 18.52
N TYR A 646 -17.57 -14.84 17.27
CA TYR A 646 -16.42 -15.35 16.54
C TYR A 646 -15.08 -14.83 17.09
N LEU A 647 -14.98 -13.53 17.38
CA LEU A 647 -13.76 -12.92 17.91
C LEU A 647 -13.42 -13.43 19.32
N SER A 648 -14.41 -13.54 20.21
CA SER A 648 -14.23 -14.12 21.55
C SER A 648 -13.74 -15.57 21.49
N ARG A 649 -14.27 -16.35 20.54
CA ARG A 649 -13.84 -17.74 20.33
C ARG A 649 -12.43 -17.81 19.72
N SER A 650 -12.09 -16.90 18.81
CA SER A 650 -10.74 -16.79 18.24
C SER A 650 -9.69 -16.57 19.32
N VAL A 651 -9.90 -15.59 20.21
CA VAL A 651 -8.95 -15.31 21.31
C VAL A 651 -8.94 -16.38 22.40
N THR A 652 -10.01 -17.15 22.56
CA THR A 652 -10.02 -18.31 23.48
C THR A 652 -9.18 -19.46 22.93
N VAL A 653 -9.30 -19.71 21.63
CA VAL A 653 -8.59 -20.78 20.92
C VAL A 653 -7.10 -20.46 20.80
N GLN A 654 -6.76 -19.22 20.45
CA GLN A 654 -5.39 -18.74 20.37
C GLN A 654 -5.23 -17.44 21.17
N PRO A 655 -4.99 -17.54 22.50
CA PRO A 655 -4.84 -16.37 23.37
C PRO A 655 -3.70 -15.44 22.99
N ARG A 656 -2.71 -15.94 22.25
CA ARG A 656 -1.53 -15.20 21.77
C ARG A 656 -1.71 -14.68 20.34
N PHE A 657 -2.93 -14.29 19.97
CA PHE A 657 -3.25 -13.73 18.65
C PHE A 657 -3.57 -12.23 18.74
N PRO A 658 -2.58 -11.33 18.58
CA PRO A 658 -2.77 -9.89 18.81
C PRO A 658 -3.82 -9.26 17.89
N GLN A 659 -3.91 -9.72 16.63
CA GLN A 659 -4.87 -9.20 15.66
C GLN A 659 -6.32 -9.47 16.08
N ALA A 660 -6.62 -10.66 16.61
CA ALA A 660 -7.96 -10.98 17.10
C ALA A 660 -8.33 -10.14 18.33
N TRP A 661 -7.39 -9.94 19.27
CA TRP A 661 -7.61 -9.05 20.42
C TRP A 661 -7.84 -7.60 20.00
N PHE A 662 -7.08 -7.10 19.02
CA PHE A 662 -7.28 -5.76 18.47
C PHE A 662 -8.63 -5.62 17.76
N SER A 663 -9.02 -6.58 16.93
CA SER A 663 -10.33 -6.62 16.27
C SER A 663 -11.49 -6.68 17.27
N LEU A 664 -11.34 -7.45 18.36
CA LEU A 664 -12.32 -7.52 19.45
C LEU A 664 -12.44 -6.17 20.18
N GLY A 665 -11.32 -5.50 20.42
CA GLY A 665 -11.31 -4.14 20.97
C GLY A 665 -12.02 -3.13 20.07
N ASN A 666 -11.74 -3.17 18.76
CA ASN A 666 -12.38 -2.30 17.77
C ASN A 666 -13.90 -2.52 17.70
N LEU A 667 -14.36 -3.77 17.75
CA LEU A 667 -15.80 -4.10 17.78
C LEU A 667 -16.47 -3.52 19.03
N ARG A 668 -15.90 -3.77 20.20
CA ARG A 668 -16.45 -3.29 21.48
C ARG A 668 -16.43 -1.78 21.60
N GLN A 669 -15.40 -1.13 21.05
CA GLN A 669 -15.35 0.33 20.92
C GLN A 669 -16.51 0.85 20.07
N ALA A 670 -16.79 0.23 18.91
CA ALA A 670 -17.91 0.62 18.05
C ALA A 670 -19.28 0.41 18.72
N GLN A 671 -19.40 -0.58 19.61
CA GLN A 671 -20.60 -0.81 20.42
C GLN A 671 -20.72 0.11 21.65
N GLY A 672 -19.75 1.00 21.90
CA GLY A 672 -19.71 1.85 23.10
C GLY A 672 -19.33 1.11 24.39
N GLN A 673 -18.86 -0.13 24.31
CA GLN A 673 -18.44 -0.95 25.44
C GLN A 673 -16.99 -0.63 25.86
N PHE A 674 -16.74 0.61 26.28
CA PHE A 674 -15.40 1.15 26.47
C PHE A 674 -14.54 0.35 27.47
N LEU A 675 -15.10 -0.14 28.58
CA LEU A 675 -14.36 -0.96 29.54
C LEU A 675 -13.88 -2.30 28.95
N ALA A 676 -14.73 -2.97 28.17
CA ALA A 676 -14.40 -4.25 27.55
C ALA A 676 -13.43 -4.07 26.37
N ALA A 677 -13.50 -2.94 25.67
CA ALA A 677 -12.54 -2.55 24.64
C ALA A 677 -11.15 -2.26 25.24
N GLU A 678 -11.09 -1.54 26.37
CA GLU A 678 -9.84 -1.28 27.11
C GLU A 678 -9.11 -2.60 27.45
N GLN A 679 -9.83 -3.58 27.99
CA GLN A 679 -9.25 -4.89 28.33
C GLN A 679 -8.68 -5.60 27.10
N ALA A 680 -9.42 -5.62 25.99
CA ALA A 680 -8.98 -6.25 24.74
C ALA A 680 -7.73 -5.57 24.15
N TYR A 681 -7.69 -4.24 24.14
CA TYR A 681 -6.50 -3.49 23.68
C TYR A 681 -5.29 -3.70 24.59
N ARG A 682 -5.46 -3.78 25.91
CA ARG A 682 -4.36 -4.10 26.83
C ARG A 682 -3.80 -5.51 26.58
N GLN A 683 -4.66 -6.50 26.31
CA GLN A 683 -4.19 -7.84 25.91
C GLN A 683 -3.46 -7.80 24.56
N ALA A 684 -3.98 -7.05 23.59
CA ALA A 684 -3.32 -6.86 22.30
C ALA A 684 -1.93 -6.19 22.47
N LEU A 685 -1.79 -5.19 23.34
CA LEU A 685 -0.51 -4.52 23.65
C LEU A 685 0.47 -5.42 24.42
N ASN A 686 0.00 -6.27 25.34
CA ASN A 686 0.87 -7.23 26.03
C ASN A 686 1.56 -8.19 25.06
N LEU A 687 0.86 -8.54 23.98
CA LEU A 687 1.36 -9.37 22.89
C LEU A 687 2.19 -8.57 21.88
N ARG A 688 1.77 -7.34 21.56
CA ARG A 688 2.40 -6.46 20.57
C ARG A 688 2.58 -5.03 21.11
N PRO A 689 3.63 -4.79 21.93
CA PRO A 689 3.86 -3.49 22.56
C PRO A 689 4.42 -2.43 21.59
N ASP A 690 4.80 -2.78 20.36
CA ASP A 690 5.24 -1.89 19.27
C ASP A 690 4.08 -1.51 18.31
N SER A 691 2.86 -1.34 18.81
CA SER A 691 1.73 -1.00 17.94
C SER A 691 1.13 0.38 18.26
N ALA A 692 1.57 1.38 17.50
CA ALA A 692 0.99 2.72 17.54
C ALA A 692 -0.55 2.74 17.34
N PRO A 693 -1.14 1.96 16.41
CA PRO A 693 -2.60 1.89 16.27
C PRO A 693 -3.33 1.39 17.52
N ILE A 694 -2.76 0.41 18.25
CA ILE A 694 -3.40 -0.11 19.47
C ILE A 694 -3.30 0.92 20.59
N TYR A 695 -2.17 1.61 20.73
CA TYR A 695 -2.04 2.72 21.68
C TYR A 695 -2.99 3.88 21.37
N ASN A 696 -3.14 4.27 20.09
CA ASN A 696 -4.09 5.31 19.68
C ASN A 696 -5.53 4.91 20.02
N ASN A 697 -5.96 3.69 19.68
CA ASN A 697 -7.33 3.24 19.96
C ASN A 697 -7.58 3.04 21.47
N LEU A 698 -6.59 2.56 22.22
CA LEU A 698 -6.66 2.52 23.68
C LEU A 698 -6.78 3.93 24.27
N GLY A 699 -6.00 4.88 23.78
CA GLY A 699 -6.09 6.29 24.16
C GLY A 699 -7.50 6.84 23.94
N TYR A 700 -8.10 6.57 22.77
CA TYR A 700 -9.46 6.99 22.44
C TYR A 700 -10.49 6.42 23.41
N VAL A 701 -10.40 5.12 23.70
CA VAL A 701 -11.30 4.45 24.65
C VAL A 701 -11.13 4.98 26.07
N LEU A 702 -9.91 5.35 26.48
CA LEU A 702 -9.66 6.00 27.77
C LEU A 702 -10.22 7.43 27.81
N GLN A 703 -10.10 8.18 26.72
CA GLN A 703 -10.69 9.50 26.57
C GLN A 703 -12.21 9.46 26.71
N LYS A 704 -12.89 8.49 26.07
CA LYS A 704 -14.35 8.30 26.22
C LYS A 704 -14.79 7.87 27.62
N GLN A 705 -13.85 7.51 28.48
CA GLN A 705 -14.07 7.22 29.90
C GLN A 705 -13.60 8.37 30.80
N ASP A 706 -13.32 9.56 30.25
CA ASP A 706 -12.79 10.74 30.96
C ASP A 706 -11.43 10.51 31.66
N LYS A 707 -10.68 9.46 31.25
CA LYS A 707 -9.34 9.15 31.76
C LYS A 707 -8.26 9.90 30.96
N TRP A 708 -8.39 11.22 30.90
CA TRP A 708 -7.59 12.12 30.04
C TRP A 708 -6.08 11.96 30.19
N SER A 709 -5.57 11.82 31.42
CA SER A 709 -4.13 11.64 31.65
C SER A 709 -3.61 10.31 31.09
N ALA A 710 -4.36 9.21 31.25
CA ALA A 710 -3.97 7.91 30.74
C ALA A 710 -4.10 7.84 29.21
N ALA A 711 -5.11 8.52 28.65
CA ALA A 711 -5.27 8.70 27.22
C ALA A 711 -4.07 9.44 26.62
N ALA A 712 -3.68 10.59 27.22
CA ALA A 712 -2.52 11.36 26.80
C ALA A 712 -1.22 10.53 26.81
N SER A 713 -0.99 9.72 27.84
CA SER A 713 0.14 8.79 27.88
C SER A 713 0.10 7.76 26.74
N CYS A 714 -1.08 7.21 26.42
CA CYS A 714 -1.20 6.27 25.29
C CYS A 714 -0.90 6.95 23.95
N TYR A 715 -1.40 8.16 23.72
CA TYR A 715 -1.10 8.90 22.49
C TYR A 715 0.38 9.26 22.38
N GLN A 716 1.01 9.66 23.49
CA GLN A 716 2.45 9.88 23.54
C GLN A 716 3.23 8.60 23.17
N GLN A 717 2.85 7.45 23.72
CA GLN A 717 3.46 6.17 23.34
C GLN A 717 3.22 5.82 21.86
N ALA A 718 2.04 6.14 21.31
CA ALA A 718 1.77 5.97 19.88
C ALA A 718 2.69 6.87 19.03
N LEU A 719 2.97 8.10 19.46
CA LEU A 719 3.87 9.04 18.78
C LEU A 719 5.35 8.66 18.94
N GLU A 720 5.76 8.13 20.09
CA GLU A 720 7.11 7.58 20.28
C GLU A 720 7.37 6.41 19.31
N LEU A 721 6.36 5.58 19.06
CA LEU A 721 6.43 4.47 18.09
C LEU A 721 6.26 4.92 16.64
N MET A 722 5.48 5.97 16.40
CA MET A 722 5.19 6.52 15.06
C MET A 722 5.10 8.04 15.14
N PRO A 723 6.24 8.76 15.05
CA PRO A 723 6.31 10.21 15.23
C PRO A 723 5.42 11.02 14.28
N ASN A 724 5.16 10.47 13.09
CA ASN A 724 4.34 11.11 12.05
C ASN A 724 2.87 10.66 12.09
N CYS A 725 2.40 10.09 13.21
CA CYS A 725 1.00 9.70 13.38
C CYS A 725 0.14 10.93 13.69
N ILE A 726 -0.32 11.62 12.64
CA ILE A 726 -1.15 12.85 12.76
C ILE A 726 -2.37 12.61 13.66
N GLU A 727 -3.01 11.44 13.56
CA GLU A 727 -4.17 11.10 14.40
C GLU A 727 -3.81 11.03 15.89
N ALA A 728 -2.69 10.40 16.24
CA ALA A 728 -2.23 10.33 17.63
C ALA A 728 -1.78 11.71 18.15
N ASP A 729 -1.16 12.55 17.32
CA ASP A 729 -0.73 13.91 17.70
C ASP A 729 -1.94 14.81 17.97
N VAL A 730 -2.92 14.79 17.06
CA VAL A 730 -4.18 15.52 17.26
C VAL A 730 -4.91 15.02 18.49
N ASN A 731 -5.02 13.70 18.68
CA ASN A 731 -5.70 13.16 19.86
C ASN A 731 -4.95 13.49 21.16
N TRP A 732 -3.62 13.54 21.13
CA TRP A 732 -2.80 14.01 22.25
C TRP A 732 -3.07 15.48 22.57
N GLY A 733 -3.06 16.34 21.55
CA GLY A 733 -3.44 17.75 21.68
C GLY A 733 -4.84 17.91 22.26
N ASN A 734 -5.83 17.15 21.76
CA ASN A 734 -7.20 17.16 22.26
C ASN A 734 -7.27 16.76 23.74
N ALA A 735 -6.53 15.73 24.15
CA ALA A 735 -6.47 15.30 25.53
C ALA A 735 -5.77 16.33 26.44
N LEU A 736 -4.78 17.08 25.94
CA LEU A 736 -4.13 18.17 26.68
C LEU A 736 -5.03 19.40 26.81
N PHE A 737 -5.78 19.74 25.76
CA PHE A 737 -6.75 20.83 25.77
C PHE A 737 -7.86 20.59 26.80
N ALA A 738 -8.43 19.38 26.83
CA ALA A 738 -9.44 19.00 27.82
C ALA A 738 -8.93 19.02 29.27
N GLN A 739 -7.61 19.06 29.47
CA GLN A 739 -6.97 19.20 30.78
C GLN A 739 -6.51 20.63 31.08
N ASP A 740 -6.85 21.61 30.23
CA ASP A 740 -6.38 23.00 30.29
C ASP A 740 -4.84 23.14 30.31
N LYS A 741 -4.13 22.22 29.63
CA LYS A 741 -2.65 22.15 29.60
C LYS A 741 -2.01 22.76 28.35
N LEU A 742 -2.79 23.29 27.40
CA LEU A 742 -2.26 23.91 26.18
C LEU A 742 -2.17 25.43 26.29
N SER A 743 -1.03 26.00 25.89
CA SER A 743 -0.89 27.45 25.70
C SER A 743 -1.70 27.93 24.49
N PRO A 744 -2.07 29.22 24.41
CA PRO A 744 -2.80 29.77 23.27
C PRO A 744 -2.11 29.51 21.91
N GLU A 745 -0.78 29.58 21.83
CA GLU A 745 -0.07 29.29 20.56
C GLU A 745 -0.23 27.82 20.15
N LYS A 746 -0.18 26.90 21.12
CA LYS A 746 -0.39 25.47 20.86
C LYS A 746 -1.85 25.15 20.54
N GLN A 747 -2.80 25.87 21.11
CA GLN A 747 -4.22 25.72 20.76
C GLN A 747 -4.46 26.05 19.28
N ALA A 748 -3.91 27.16 18.77
CA ALA A 748 -3.99 27.50 17.36
C ALA A 748 -3.34 26.43 16.45
N HIS A 749 -2.18 25.89 16.85
CA HIS A 749 -1.53 24.80 16.13
C HIS A 749 -2.40 23.53 16.06
N TYR A 750 -2.94 23.08 17.19
CA TYR A 750 -3.80 21.89 17.24
C TYR A 750 -5.17 22.12 16.62
N ALA A 751 -5.70 23.35 16.62
CA ALA A 751 -6.91 23.70 15.88
C ALA A 751 -6.73 23.47 14.38
N GLN A 752 -5.60 23.92 13.82
CA GLN A 752 -5.25 23.70 12.41
C GLN A 752 -5.06 22.22 12.07
N LEU A 753 -4.47 21.43 12.97
CA LEU A 753 -4.32 19.99 12.75
C LEU A 753 -5.67 19.24 12.82
N ASN A 754 -6.53 19.59 13.78
CA ASN A 754 -7.90 19.06 13.85
C ASN A 754 -8.67 19.41 12.57
N TYR A 755 -8.59 20.65 12.08
CA TYR A 755 -9.20 21.04 10.81
C TYR A 755 -8.71 20.19 9.63
N LYS A 756 -7.40 19.97 9.51
CA LYS A 756 -6.82 19.13 8.45
C LYS A 756 -7.28 17.67 8.53
N LEU A 757 -7.37 17.10 9.73
CA LEU A 757 -7.91 15.74 9.91
C LEU A 757 -9.39 15.67 9.57
N GLY A 758 -10.18 16.66 10.00
CA GLY A 758 -11.58 16.79 9.62
C GLY A 758 -11.76 16.82 8.10
N LEU A 759 -10.93 17.60 7.39
CA LEU A 759 -10.93 17.66 5.93
C LEU A 759 -10.58 16.32 5.28
N GLY A 760 -9.58 15.62 5.83
CA GLY A 760 -9.21 14.28 5.38
C GLY A 760 -10.35 13.27 5.54
N ARG A 761 -11.01 13.25 6.71
CA ARG A 761 -12.15 12.37 7.01
C ARG A 761 -13.37 12.70 6.15
N HIS A 762 -13.63 13.98 5.93
CA HIS A 762 -14.70 14.45 5.05
C HIS A 762 -14.51 13.94 3.62
N ARG A 763 -13.30 14.03 3.05
CA ARG A 763 -13.00 13.54 1.69
C ARG A 763 -13.20 12.04 1.49
N VAL A 764 -13.07 11.23 2.54
CA VAL A 764 -13.28 9.77 2.48
C VAL A 764 -14.70 9.35 2.90
N GLY A 765 -15.61 10.31 3.08
CA GLY A 765 -17.03 10.06 3.40
C GLY A 765 -17.33 9.81 4.87
N ASP A 766 -16.36 9.98 5.78
CA ASP A 766 -16.55 9.81 7.22
C ASP A 766 -17.03 11.12 7.88
N ALA A 767 -18.28 11.49 7.58
CA ALA A 767 -18.89 12.74 8.01
C ALA A 767 -18.96 12.87 9.54
N GLN A 768 -19.25 11.78 10.25
CA GLN A 768 -19.39 11.78 11.71
C GLN A 768 -18.07 12.11 12.41
N THR A 769 -16.97 11.48 11.98
CA THR A 769 -15.66 11.75 12.56
C THR A 769 -15.14 13.12 12.14
N ALA A 770 -15.41 13.56 10.91
CA ALA A 770 -15.06 14.89 10.43
C ALA A 770 -15.72 16.00 11.25
N GLU A 771 -17.02 15.84 11.58
CA GLU A 771 -17.75 16.77 12.45
C GLU A 771 -17.05 16.94 13.81
N ILE A 772 -16.64 15.85 14.45
CA ILE A 772 -15.96 15.86 15.75
C ILE A 772 -14.69 16.72 15.67
N TYR A 773 -13.87 16.50 14.64
CA TYR A 773 -12.63 17.24 14.47
C TYR A 773 -12.86 18.73 14.15
N TYR A 774 -13.85 19.08 13.33
CA TYR A 774 -14.15 20.50 13.10
C TYR A 774 -14.65 21.21 14.35
N ARG A 775 -15.53 20.58 15.14
CA ARG A 775 -15.97 21.15 16.42
C ARG A 775 -14.82 21.33 17.40
N GLN A 776 -13.88 20.39 17.42
CA GLN A 776 -12.67 20.49 18.24
C GLN A 776 -11.72 21.60 17.76
N ALA A 777 -11.60 21.79 16.44
CA ALA A 777 -10.85 22.90 15.88
C ALA A 777 -11.46 24.26 16.28
N ILE A 778 -12.79 24.38 16.20
CA ILE A 778 -13.54 25.58 16.58
C ILE A 778 -13.44 25.86 18.09
N SER A 779 -13.47 24.84 18.94
CA SER A 779 -13.36 25.03 20.39
C SER A 779 -11.98 25.52 20.82
N MET A 780 -10.93 25.11 20.11
CA MET A 780 -9.55 25.59 20.33
C MET A 780 -9.28 26.95 19.68
N GLN A 781 -9.90 27.23 18.52
CA GLN A 781 -9.73 28.47 17.78
C GLN A 781 -11.09 28.96 17.23
N PRO A 782 -11.83 29.79 18.00
CA PRO A 782 -13.18 30.24 17.63
C PRO A 782 -13.25 31.17 16.41
N ASP A 783 -12.13 31.73 15.94
CA ASP A 783 -12.04 32.60 14.76
C ASP A 783 -11.58 31.86 13.49
N LEU A 784 -11.50 30.53 13.51
CA LEU A 784 -11.08 29.71 12.37
C LEU A 784 -12.19 29.54 11.33
N VAL A 785 -12.25 30.48 10.38
CA VAL A 785 -13.30 30.59 9.35
C VAL A 785 -13.48 29.30 8.54
N GLU A 786 -12.39 28.64 8.13
CA GLU A 786 -12.43 27.44 7.29
C GLU A 786 -13.08 26.25 8.01
N ALA A 787 -12.93 26.15 9.33
CA ALA A 787 -13.55 25.08 10.10
C ALA A 787 -15.07 25.23 10.17
N TYR A 788 -15.59 26.45 10.36
CA TYR A 788 -17.04 26.71 10.29
C TYR A 788 -17.60 26.43 8.90
N TYR A 789 -16.92 26.89 7.83
CA TYR A 789 -17.41 26.65 6.46
C TYR A 789 -17.53 25.15 6.14
N ASN A 790 -16.50 24.37 6.47
CA ASN A 790 -16.50 22.93 6.19
C ASN A 790 -17.42 22.14 7.13
N LEU A 791 -17.59 22.59 8.38
CA LEU A 791 -18.59 22.04 9.29
C LEU A 791 -20.01 22.28 8.75
N GLY A 792 -20.31 23.51 8.32
CA GLY A 792 -21.57 23.86 7.68
C GLY A 792 -21.87 22.98 6.46
N SER A 793 -20.86 22.71 5.63
CA SER A 793 -21.00 21.84 4.45
C SER A 793 -21.37 20.40 4.78
N ILE A 794 -20.86 19.84 5.89
CA ILE A 794 -21.26 18.50 6.34
C ILE A 794 -22.68 18.52 6.89
N LEU A 795 -22.99 19.53 7.71
CA LEU A 795 -24.28 19.65 8.38
C LEU A 795 -25.42 19.92 7.41
N GLN A 796 -25.16 20.59 6.28
CA GLN A 796 -26.18 20.92 5.28
C GLN A 796 -26.95 19.69 4.78
N GLN A 797 -26.37 18.48 4.83
CA GLN A 797 -27.05 17.26 4.38
C GLN A 797 -28.12 16.73 5.34
N GLN A 798 -28.07 17.09 6.64
CA GLN A 798 -28.92 16.46 7.66
C GLN A 798 -29.46 17.43 8.73
N ARG A 799 -28.77 18.56 8.96
CA ARG A 799 -28.96 19.50 10.08
C ARG A 799 -28.86 20.93 9.57
N LEU A 800 -29.84 21.32 8.74
CA LEU A 800 -29.87 22.60 8.03
C LEU A 800 -29.77 23.82 8.96
N ASP A 801 -30.40 23.78 10.14
CA ASP A 801 -30.34 24.88 11.11
C ASP A 801 -28.91 25.14 11.61
N GLU A 802 -28.14 24.08 11.92
CA GLU A 802 -26.75 24.24 12.36
C GLU A 802 -25.80 24.59 11.22
N ALA A 803 -26.11 24.17 9.99
CA ALA A 803 -25.39 24.61 8.80
C ALA A 803 -25.57 26.12 8.58
N LEU A 804 -26.79 26.63 8.79
CA LEU A 804 -27.11 28.05 8.75
C LEU A 804 -26.25 28.83 9.75
N ASP A 805 -26.22 28.38 11.02
CA ASP A 805 -25.41 29.00 12.08
C ASP A 805 -23.92 29.04 11.68
N CYS A 806 -23.39 27.93 11.16
CA CYS A 806 -22.00 27.86 10.72
C CYS A 806 -21.69 28.89 9.62
N TYR A 807 -22.52 29.00 8.59
CA TYR A 807 -22.27 29.95 7.51
C TYR A 807 -22.52 31.40 7.91
N GLN A 808 -23.46 31.66 8.83
CA GLN A 808 -23.63 32.99 9.41
C GLN A 808 -22.40 33.40 10.24
N GLN A 809 -21.82 32.47 11.01
CA GLN A 809 -20.55 32.70 11.71
C GLN A 809 -19.39 32.98 10.74
N VAL A 810 -19.31 32.25 9.63
CA VAL A 810 -18.33 32.56 8.56
C VAL A 810 -18.48 34.01 8.09
N LEU A 811 -19.70 34.48 7.83
CA LEU A 811 -19.94 35.85 7.38
C LEU A 811 -19.74 36.91 8.48
N GLN A 812 -19.90 36.54 9.75
CA GLN A 812 -19.58 37.42 10.87
C GLN A 812 -18.07 37.66 10.98
N LEU A 813 -17.26 36.62 10.72
CA LEU A 813 -15.80 36.67 10.75
C LEU A 813 -15.19 37.23 9.44
N ASP A 814 -15.76 36.86 8.30
CA ASP A 814 -15.36 37.31 6.97
C ASP A 814 -16.59 37.70 6.11
N PRO A 815 -17.04 38.97 6.20
CA PRO A 815 -18.16 39.47 5.40
C PRO A 815 -17.91 39.48 3.89
N ALA A 816 -16.66 39.30 3.43
CA ALA A 816 -16.32 39.25 2.02
C ALA A 816 -16.32 37.81 1.45
N CYS A 817 -16.64 36.80 2.27
CA CYS A 817 -16.67 35.41 1.86
C CYS A 817 -17.86 35.09 0.93
N SER A 818 -17.66 35.29 -0.38
CA SER A 818 -18.68 35.01 -1.38
C SER A 818 -19.19 33.56 -1.36
N LYS A 819 -18.32 32.59 -1.09
CA LYS A 819 -18.68 31.16 -1.01
C LYS A 819 -19.70 30.91 0.10
N ALA A 820 -19.58 31.57 1.24
CA ALA A 820 -20.54 31.43 2.35
C ALA A 820 -21.92 32.01 1.99
N TYR A 821 -21.97 33.13 1.24
CA TYR A 821 -23.25 33.63 0.70
C TYR A 821 -23.90 32.66 -0.28
N TYR A 822 -23.11 31.98 -1.12
CA TYR A 822 -23.62 30.94 -2.02
C TYR A 822 -24.15 29.73 -1.26
N SER A 823 -23.42 29.23 -0.26
CA SER A 823 -23.88 28.11 0.58
C SER A 823 -25.11 28.47 1.41
N LEU A 824 -25.20 29.69 1.95
CA LEU A 824 -26.45 30.17 2.58
C LEU A 824 -27.61 30.24 1.60
N GLY A 825 -27.36 30.70 0.37
CA GLY A 825 -28.35 30.68 -0.69
C GLY A 825 -28.91 29.28 -0.92
N GLN A 826 -28.03 28.29 -0.96
CA GLN A 826 -28.39 26.87 -1.08
C GLN A 826 -29.16 26.35 0.14
N VAL A 827 -28.70 26.64 1.37
CA VAL A 827 -29.40 26.21 2.61
C VAL A 827 -30.80 26.81 2.71
N TYR A 828 -30.96 28.11 2.46
CA TYR A 828 -32.28 28.75 2.46
C TYR A 828 -33.20 28.18 1.38
N GLN A 829 -32.63 27.82 0.23
CA GLN A 829 -33.35 27.16 -0.84
C GLN A 829 -33.85 25.76 -0.39
N ASP A 830 -33.01 24.98 0.28
CA ASP A 830 -33.34 23.67 0.83
C ASP A 830 -34.40 23.76 1.96
N LEU A 831 -34.43 24.89 2.69
CA LEU A 831 -35.46 25.22 3.67
C LEU A 831 -36.76 25.78 3.06
N GLY A 832 -36.79 26.04 1.75
CA GLY A 832 -37.94 26.63 1.04
C GLY A 832 -38.08 28.15 1.20
N ASP A 833 -37.14 28.84 1.85
CA ASP A 833 -37.12 30.31 1.93
C ASP A 833 -36.42 30.92 0.71
N LEU A 834 -37.16 30.96 -0.40
CA LEU A 834 -36.66 31.50 -1.66
C LEU A 834 -36.31 32.99 -1.59
N THR A 835 -36.88 33.74 -0.64
CA THR A 835 -36.59 35.17 -0.48
C THR A 835 -35.19 35.36 0.07
N GLN A 836 -34.84 34.65 1.14
CA GLN A 836 -33.50 34.68 1.72
C GLN A 836 -32.46 33.99 0.81
N ALA A 837 -32.85 32.94 0.09
CA ALA A 837 -31.99 32.29 -0.90
C ALA A 837 -31.53 33.28 -1.97
N THR A 838 -32.49 33.95 -2.61
CA THR A 838 -32.28 34.98 -3.65
C THR A 838 -31.46 36.15 -3.11
N ALA A 839 -31.74 36.63 -1.89
CA ALA A 839 -30.97 37.70 -1.25
C ALA A 839 -29.50 37.30 -1.01
N SER A 840 -29.26 36.07 -0.55
CA SER A 840 -27.92 35.54 -0.28
C SER A 840 -27.12 35.37 -1.57
N PHE A 841 -27.71 34.74 -2.59
CA PHE A 841 -27.08 34.64 -3.92
C PHE A 841 -26.77 36.02 -4.51
N LYS A 842 -27.68 36.99 -4.40
CA LYS A 842 -27.46 38.37 -4.87
C LYS A 842 -26.25 39.02 -4.21
N GLN A 843 -26.05 38.85 -2.91
CA GLN A 843 -24.87 39.40 -2.23
C GLN A 843 -23.59 38.68 -2.65
N GLY A 844 -23.61 37.35 -2.73
CA GLY A 844 -22.48 36.58 -3.26
C GLY A 844 -22.08 37.00 -4.67
N LEU A 845 -23.07 37.18 -5.55
CA LEU A 845 -22.88 37.63 -6.94
C LEU A 845 -22.21 39.01 -7.04
N LYS A 846 -22.61 39.97 -6.19
CA LYS A 846 -21.99 41.30 -6.17
C LYS A 846 -20.50 41.27 -5.82
N LEU A 847 -20.09 40.30 -5.00
CA LEU A 847 -18.70 40.14 -4.59
C LEU A 847 -17.85 39.48 -5.68
N ILE A 848 -18.42 38.55 -6.46
CA ILE A 848 -17.65 37.78 -7.45
C ILE A 848 -17.71 38.34 -8.87
N ASN A 849 -18.76 39.08 -9.24
CA ASN A 849 -18.93 39.63 -10.58
C ASN A 849 -19.13 41.17 -10.53
N PRO A 850 -18.05 41.95 -10.73
CA PRO A 850 -18.12 43.41 -10.74
C PRO A 850 -19.01 43.98 -11.84
N VAL A 851 -19.07 43.33 -13.01
CA VAL A 851 -19.90 43.77 -14.16
C VAL A 851 -21.37 43.63 -13.82
N TYR A 852 -21.76 42.50 -13.25
CA TYR A 852 -23.09 42.27 -12.69
C TYR A 852 -23.41 43.30 -11.58
N ALA A 853 -22.49 43.50 -10.63
CA ALA A 853 -22.68 44.43 -9.53
C ALA A 853 -22.97 45.86 -10.04
N GLN A 854 -22.22 46.33 -11.04
CA GLN A 854 -22.42 47.62 -11.66
C GLN A 854 -23.77 47.72 -12.40
N ALA A 855 -24.15 46.69 -13.16
CA ALA A 855 -25.40 46.67 -13.90
C ALA A 855 -26.63 46.71 -12.99
N ILE A 856 -26.63 45.93 -11.90
CA ILE A 856 -27.71 45.95 -10.90
C ILE A 856 -27.81 47.33 -10.23
N LEU A 857 -26.68 47.97 -9.89
CA LEU A 857 -26.68 49.33 -9.33
C LEU A 857 -27.28 50.37 -10.30
N GLN A 858 -26.97 50.26 -11.60
CA GLN A 858 -27.52 51.15 -12.64
C GLN A 858 -29.01 50.91 -12.91
N GLY A 859 -29.45 49.65 -12.97
CA GLY A 859 -30.86 49.27 -13.09
C GLY A 859 -31.71 49.74 -11.91
N THR A 860 -31.13 49.79 -10.71
CA THR A 860 -31.79 50.33 -9.51
C THR A 860 -31.94 51.86 -9.56
N ARG A 861 -30.96 52.59 -10.12
CA ARG A 861 -31.03 54.05 -10.31
C ARG A 861 -32.03 54.49 -11.40
N SER A 862 -32.25 53.68 -12.42
CA SER A 862 -33.24 53.95 -13.48
C SER A 862 -34.69 53.90 -13.00
N VAL A 863 -34.99 53.20 -11.90
CA VAL A 863 -36.36 52.97 -11.40
C VAL A 863 -36.78 54.02 -10.36
N ILE A 864 -35.84 54.60 -9.61
CA ILE A 864 -36.14 55.70 -8.67
C ILE A 864 -36.63 56.97 -9.42
N ALA A 865 -36.42 57.04 -10.74
CA ALA A 865 -36.93 58.12 -11.60
C ALA A 865 -38.32 57.85 -12.24
N SER A 866 -38.90 56.65 -12.09
CA SER A 866 -40.21 56.32 -12.69
C SER A 866 -41.00 55.30 -11.85
N GLU A 867 -41.42 55.71 -10.66
CA GLU A 867 -42.32 54.94 -9.78
C GLU A 867 -43.73 54.67 -10.38
N SER A 868 -44.01 55.05 -11.63
CA SER A 868 -45.28 54.81 -12.31
C SER A 868 -45.40 53.46 -13.04
N ASN A 869 -44.34 52.64 -13.13
CA ASN A 869 -44.35 51.38 -13.90
C ASN A 869 -44.23 50.09 -13.06
N ILE A 870 -44.15 50.16 -11.73
CA ILE A 870 -44.04 48.96 -10.88
C ILE A 870 -45.36 48.15 -10.89
N ALA A 871 -46.50 48.80 -11.11
CA ALA A 871 -47.80 48.13 -11.23
C ALA A 871 -48.03 47.40 -12.57
N SER A 872 -47.18 47.58 -13.60
CA SER A 872 -47.40 46.97 -14.92
C SER A 872 -46.66 45.65 -15.18
N LEU A 873 -45.67 45.29 -14.35
CA LEU A 873 -44.99 43.98 -14.45
C LEU A 873 -45.84 42.84 -13.86
N SER A 874 -46.73 43.15 -12.91
CA SER A 874 -47.57 42.14 -12.25
C SER A 874 -48.77 41.67 -13.07
N GLU A 875 -49.14 42.35 -14.19
CA GLU A 875 -50.38 42.03 -14.92
C GLU A 875 -50.26 41.75 -16.43
N ASN A 876 -49.12 41.95 -17.11
CA ASN A 876 -48.97 41.55 -18.53
C ASN A 876 -47.52 41.23 -18.95
N TYR A 877 -47.11 39.96 -18.87
CA TYR A 877 -45.82 39.50 -19.42
C TYR A 877 -45.88 39.37 -20.95
N PRO A 878 -44.81 39.66 -21.69
CA PRO A 878 -44.79 39.42 -23.13
C PRO A 878 -44.95 37.93 -23.42
N VAL A 879 -46.00 37.58 -24.17
CA VAL A 879 -46.22 36.23 -24.68
C VAL A 879 -45.26 36.02 -25.85
N PRO A 880 -44.39 35.00 -25.80
CA PRO A 880 -43.47 34.73 -26.90
C PRO A 880 -44.24 34.19 -28.11
N PRO A 881 -43.85 34.55 -29.34
CA PRO A 881 -44.45 33.98 -30.54
C PRO A 881 -44.10 32.49 -30.62
N ILE A 882 -45.12 31.63 -30.76
CA ILE A 882 -44.92 30.20 -31.01
C ILE A 882 -44.56 30.04 -32.49
N PRO A 883 -43.36 29.52 -32.82
CA PRO A 883 -42.95 29.32 -34.21
C PRO A 883 -43.88 28.31 -34.91
N SER A 884 -44.33 28.64 -36.12
CA SER A 884 -45.17 27.78 -36.97
C SER A 884 -44.50 27.49 -38.31
N GLY A 885 -44.47 26.21 -38.71
CA GLY A 885 -43.88 25.74 -39.97
C GLY A 885 -42.84 24.63 -39.75
N THR A 886 -42.41 24.00 -40.84
CA THR A 886 -41.47 22.87 -40.79
C THR A 886 -40.31 22.99 -41.79
N VAL A 887 -39.18 22.35 -41.46
CA VAL A 887 -38.02 22.11 -42.32
C VAL A 887 -37.93 20.61 -42.56
N THR A 888 -37.69 20.19 -43.81
CA THR A 888 -37.60 18.77 -44.18
C THR A 888 -36.14 18.32 -44.26
N ILE A 889 -35.77 17.31 -43.47
CA ILE A 889 -34.44 16.66 -43.49
C ILE A 889 -34.65 15.15 -43.61
N GLY A 890 -34.01 14.50 -44.58
CA GLY A 890 -34.15 13.04 -44.78
C GLY A 890 -35.60 12.57 -44.95
N GLY A 891 -36.47 13.37 -45.55
CA GLY A 891 -37.90 13.01 -45.72
C GLY A 891 -38.78 13.14 -44.46
N HIS A 892 -38.24 13.65 -43.34
CA HIS A 892 -38.99 13.93 -42.12
C HIS A 892 -39.11 15.44 -41.89
N GLU A 893 -40.24 15.87 -41.35
CA GLU A 893 -40.51 17.26 -40.97
C GLU A 893 -40.09 17.57 -39.53
N PHE A 894 -39.48 18.74 -39.35
CA PHE A 894 -38.99 19.27 -38.07
C PHE A 894 -39.44 20.72 -37.89
N PRO A 895 -39.74 21.21 -36.67
CA PRO A 895 -40.18 22.59 -36.45
C PRO A 895 -39.18 23.62 -36.97
N VAL A 896 -39.66 24.65 -37.67
CA VAL A 896 -38.79 25.73 -38.18
C VAL A 896 -38.32 26.64 -37.05
N ILE A 897 -37.04 27.04 -37.07
CA ILE A 897 -36.51 28.10 -36.20
C ILE A 897 -36.31 29.34 -37.08
N PRO A 898 -37.03 30.46 -36.85
CA PRO A 898 -36.96 31.63 -37.71
C PRO A 898 -35.54 32.22 -37.78
N PRO A 899 -35.07 32.64 -38.97
CA PRO A 899 -33.80 33.34 -39.07
C PRO A 899 -33.88 34.69 -38.35
N VAL A 900 -32.81 35.06 -37.66
CA VAL A 900 -32.73 36.38 -37.02
C VAL A 900 -32.59 37.45 -38.11
N THR A 901 -33.61 38.30 -38.27
CA THR A 901 -33.60 39.41 -39.25
C THR A 901 -32.47 40.40 -38.96
N GLN A 902 -31.78 40.88 -40.00
CA GLN A 902 -30.62 41.76 -39.86
C GLN A 902 -31.01 43.11 -39.26
N GLY A 903 -30.75 43.28 -37.95
CA GLY A 903 -30.88 44.55 -37.25
C GLY A 903 -30.19 44.49 -35.88
N GLY A 904 -29.02 45.11 -35.76
CA GLY A 904 -28.22 45.20 -34.53
C GLY A 904 -27.07 44.17 -34.40
N LYS A 905 -26.08 44.46 -33.55
CA LYS A 905 -24.96 43.56 -33.22
C LYS A 905 -25.50 42.36 -32.43
N ARG A 906 -25.18 41.13 -32.88
CA ARG A 906 -25.62 39.89 -32.21
C ARG A 906 -24.70 39.58 -31.02
N PRO A 907 -25.24 39.20 -29.84
CA PRO A 907 -24.40 38.76 -28.73
C PRO A 907 -23.70 37.45 -29.08
N PHE A 908 -22.61 37.15 -28.37
CA PHE A 908 -21.93 35.87 -28.54
C PHE A 908 -22.80 34.73 -28.00
N TRP A 909 -23.38 34.93 -26.81
CA TRP A 909 -24.22 33.98 -26.10
C TRP A 909 -25.69 34.40 -26.07
N SER A 910 -26.58 33.46 -26.37
CA SER A 910 -27.93 33.45 -25.80
C SER A 910 -28.02 32.32 -24.80
N VAL A 911 -28.22 32.64 -23.54
CA VAL A 911 -28.53 31.66 -22.50
C VAL A 911 -30.03 31.70 -22.30
N VAL A 912 -30.71 30.58 -22.48
CA VAL A 912 -32.14 30.48 -22.25
C VAL A 912 -32.43 29.43 -21.19
N ILE A 913 -33.27 29.81 -20.25
CA ILE A 913 -33.69 28.98 -19.11
C ILE A 913 -35.20 28.77 -19.23
N PRO A 914 -35.66 27.65 -19.79
CA PRO A 914 -37.06 27.25 -19.73
C PRO A 914 -37.40 26.86 -18.28
N VAL A 915 -38.43 27.48 -17.74
CA VAL A 915 -38.90 27.29 -16.36
C VAL A 915 -40.26 26.60 -16.39
N VAL A 916 -40.45 25.64 -15.50
CA VAL A 916 -41.72 24.95 -15.22
C VAL A 916 -42.10 25.21 -13.76
N ASN A 917 -43.30 24.84 -13.31
CA ASN A 917 -43.87 25.20 -12.00
C ASN A 917 -43.15 24.58 -10.77
N ARG A 918 -41.84 24.87 -10.61
CA ARG A 918 -40.90 24.43 -9.56
C ARG A 918 -39.87 25.52 -9.23
N PRO A 919 -40.23 26.57 -8.49
CA PRO A 919 -39.34 27.71 -8.23
C PRO A 919 -38.15 27.37 -7.32
N GLU A 920 -38.16 26.22 -6.66
CA GLU A 920 -37.20 25.83 -5.62
C GLU A 920 -35.76 25.65 -6.09
N TYR A 921 -35.48 25.47 -7.38
CA TYR A 921 -34.10 25.28 -7.88
C TYR A 921 -33.62 26.40 -8.80
N PHE A 922 -34.54 27.30 -9.14
CA PHE A 922 -34.33 28.35 -10.10
C PHE A 922 -33.29 29.41 -9.65
N PRO A 923 -33.24 29.85 -8.36
CA PRO A 923 -32.28 30.85 -7.92
C PRO A 923 -30.83 30.43 -8.13
N GLU A 924 -30.49 29.17 -7.83
CA GLU A 924 -29.16 28.61 -7.97
C GLU A 924 -28.72 28.50 -9.45
N CYS A 925 -29.59 27.96 -10.31
CA CYS A 925 -29.41 27.93 -11.76
C CYS A 925 -29.05 29.33 -12.28
N LEU A 926 -29.90 30.31 -11.94
CA LEU A 926 -29.75 31.66 -12.43
C LEU A 926 -28.49 32.35 -11.87
N ALA A 927 -28.18 32.14 -10.59
CA ALA A 927 -26.96 32.66 -9.98
C ALA A 927 -25.70 32.08 -10.63
N SER A 928 -25.71 30.81 -11.05
CA SER A 928 -24.57 30.21 -11.75
C SER A 928 -24.27 30.91 -13.09
N VAL A 929 -25.31 31.31 -13.83
CA VAL A 929 -25.18 32.06 -15.10
C VAL A 929 -24.78 33.51 -14.84
N LEU A 930 -25.47 34.20 -13.92
CA LEU A 930 -25.20 35.61 -13.61
C LEU A 930 -23.79 35.84 -13.06
N SER A 931 -23.21 34.85 -12.37
CA SER A 931 -21.83 34.91 -11.90
C SER A 931 -20.81 35.08 -13.03
N GLN A 932 -21.19 34.68 -14.26
CA GLN A 932 -20.35 34.68 -15.45
C GLN A 932 -20.83 35.68 -16.52
N TRP A 933 -21.83 36.51 -16.20
CA TRP A 933 -22.38 37.48 -17.14
C TRP A 933 -21.41 38.64 -17.37
N THR A 934 -21.08 38.91 -18.63
CA THR A 934 -20.05 39.89 -19.04
C THR A 934 -20.62 41.15 -19.70
N GLY A 935 -21.96 41.28 -19.78
CA GLY A 935 -22.63 42.44 -20.36
C GLY A 935 -23.64 42.05 -21.46
N ALA A 936 -24.64 42.91 -21.68
CA ALA A 936 -25.76 42.65 -22.59
C ALA A 936 -25.35 42.55 -24.08
N GLU A 937 -24.21 43.13 -24.46
CA GLU A 937 -23.65 43.03 -25.81
C GLU A 937 -22.97 41.68 -26.07
N GLU A 938 -22.56 40.96 -25.03
CA GLU A 938 -21.85 39.69 -25.12
C GLU A 938 -22.75 38.50 -24.79
N MET A 939 -23.65 38.65 -23.82
CA MET A 939 -24.52 37.61 -23.33
C MET A 939 -25.93 38.16 -23.04
N GLU A 940 -26.93 37.62 -23.73
CA GLU A 940 -28.33 37.79 -23.34
C GLU A 940 -28.82 36.58 -22.54
N ILE A 941 -29.59 36.84 -21.48
CA ILE A 941 -30.20 35.81 -20.63
C ILE A 941 -31.71 35.92 -20.78
N ILE A 942 -32.34 34.83 -21.19
CA ILE A 942 -33.77 34.74 -21.45
C ILE A 942 -34.37 33.69 -20.51
N VAL A 943 -35.41 34.05 -19.78
CA VAL A 943 -36.21 33.12 -18.97
C VAL A 943 -37.53 32.92 -19.68
N LEU A 944 -37.87 31.68 -19.99
CA LEU A 944 -39.14 31.31 -20.60
C LEU A 944 -39.97 30.48 -19.63
N ASP A 945 -40.96 31.13 -19.00
CA ASP A 945 -41.90 30.49 -18.09
C ASP A 945 -42.99 29.73 -18.87
N ASN A 946 -43.03 28.40 -18.69
CA ASN A 946 -43.96 27.48 -19.31
C ASN A 946 -45.33 27.44 -18.60
N GLY A 947 -45.94 28.61 -18.43
CA GLY A 947 -47.28 28.74 -17.86
C GLY A 947 -47.35 28.47 -16.34
N SER A 948 -46.27 28.69 -15.58
CA SER A 948 -46.25 28.51 -14.12
C SER A 948 -47.34 29.32 -13.43
N ASN A 949 -47.89 28.76 -12.35
CA ASN A 949 -48.94 29.37 -11.55
C ASN A 949 -48.65 29.18 -10.05
N PRO A 950 -48.31 30.25 -9.30
CA PRO A 950 -48.16 31.63 -9.76
C PRO A 950 -46.96 31.83 -10.72
N PRO A 951 -46.92 32.91 -11.50
CA PRO A 951 -45.78 33.22 -12.38
C PRO A 951 -44.50 33.45 -11.56
N GLN A 952 -43.35 32.95 -12.03
CA GLN A 952 -42.08 32.93 -11.27
C GLN A 952 -41.15 34.13 -11.53
N TRP A 953 -41.69 35.25 -11.99
CA TRP A 953 -40.92 36.45 -12.38
C TRP A 953 -40.12 37.11 -11.23
N GLN A 954 -40.51 36.88 -9.97
CA GLN A 954 -39.89 37.52 -8.81
C GLN A 954 -38.40 37.14 -8.68
N ILE A 955 -38.06 35.86 -8.90
CA ILE A 955 -36.69 35.35 -8.80
C ILE A 955 -35.74 36.05 -9.81
N PRO A 956 -36.03 36.07 -11.13
CA PRO A 956 -35.17 36.75 -12.10
C PRO A 956 -35.20 38.27 -11.94
N ASP A 957 -36.27 38.85 -11.42
CA ASP A 957 -36.30 40.29 -11.11
C ASP A 957 -35.35 40.58 -9.93
N ASP A 958 -35.46 39.87 -8.81
CA ASP A 958 -34.62 40.11 -7.64
C ASP A 958 -33.13 39.84 -7.91
N LEU A 959 -32.80 38.76 -8.63
CA LEU A 959 -31.40 38.42 -8.97
C LEU A 959 -30.84 39.21 -10.14
N GLY A 960 -31.64 39.54 -11.16
CA GLY A 960 -31.09 39.99 -12.45
C GLY A 960 -31.90 41.10 -13.11
N ARG A 961 -32.62 41.94 -12.36
CA ARG A 961 -33.36 43.09 -12.90
C ARG A 961 -32.52 43.89 -13.90
N GLY A 962 -33.06 44.07 -15.10
CA GLY A 962 -32.41 44.80 -16.19
C GLY A 962 -31.33 44.02 -16.96
N ILE A 963 -30.99 42.81 -16.52
CA ILE A 963 -30.08 41.87 -17.21
C ILE A 963 -30.89 40.77 -17.92
N ILE A 964 -31.95 40.29 -17.28
CA ILE A 964 -32.75 39.14 -17.73
C ILE A 964 -33.99 39.59 -18.48
N ARG A 965 -34.34 38.87 -19.55
CA ARG A 965 -35.62 39.00 -20.26
C ARG A 965 -36.56 37.87 -19.87
N TYR A 966 -37.71 38.20 -19.30
CA TYR A 966 -38.72 37.23 -18.88
C TYR A 966 -39.87 37.17 -19.88
N TYR A 967 -40.18 35.97 -20.36
CA TYR A 967 -41.34 35.67 -21.20
C TYR A 967 -42.19 34.61 -20.52
N ARG A 968 -43.52 34.66 -20.74
CA ARG A 968 -44.44 33.68 -20.17
C ARG A 968 -45.40 33.16 -21.23
N LEU A 969 -45.51 31.84 -21.30
CA LEU A 969 -46.53 31.17 -22.10
C LEU A 969 -47.90 31.23 -21.39
N PRO A 970 -49.00 31.35 -22.14
CA PRO A 970 -50.34 31.44 -21.56
C PRO A 970 -50.80 30.13 -20.91
N GLU A 971 -50.26 29.00 -21.36
CA GLU A 971 -50.54 27.65 -20.88
C GLU A 971 -49.24 26.81 -20.91
N THR A 972 -49.21 25.72 -20.14
CA THR A 972 -48.08 24.78 -20.15
C THR A 972 -48.10 23.92 -21.40
N ILE A 973 -47.00 23.92 -22.16
CA ILE A 973 -46.83 23.11 -23.38
C ILE A 973 -45.75 22.02 -23.20
N PRO A 974 -45.71 20.97 -24.05
CA PRO A 974 -44.70 19.92 -23.98
C PRO A 974 -43.26 20.44 -24.10
N LEU A 975 -42.31 19.73 -23.50
CA LEU A 975 -40.90 20.12 -23.37
C LEU A 975 -40.26 20.50 -24.72
N GLN A 976 -40.48 19.70 -25.76
CA GLN A 976 -39.89 19.90 -27.09
C GLN A 976 -40.41 21.19 -27.73
N GLN A 977 -41.69 21.48 -27.53
CA GLN A 977 -42.32 22.70 -28.03
C GLN A 977 -41.86 23.93 -27.24
N ASN A 978 -41.70 23.79 -25.92
CA ASN A 978 -41.11 24.80 -25.05
C ASN A 978 -39.67 25.13 -25.49
N TRP A 979 -38.82 24.10 -25.67
CA TRP A 979 -37.44 24.27 -26.15
C TRP A 979 -37.37 24.94 -27.53
N ASN A 980 -38.22 24.54 -28.48
CA ASN A 980 -38.29 25.20 -29.78
C ASN A 980 -38.71 26.67 -29.67
N THR A 981 -39.61 27.00 -28.75
CA THR A 981 -40.03 28.38 -28.50
C THR A 981 -38.90 29.18 -27.85
N ALA A 982 -38.23 28.62 -26.85
CA ALA A 982 -37.05 29.19 -26.17
C ALA A 982 -35.92 29.50 -27.14
N VAL A 983 -35.54 28.52 -27.97
CA VAL A 983 -34.55 28.69 -29.02
C VAL A 983 -34.99 29.79 -29.97
N SER A 984 -36.26 29.84 -30.40
CA SER A 984 -36.73 30.86 -31.36
C SER A 984 -36.57 32.31 -30.88
N LEU A 985 -36.53 32.55 -29.57
CA LEU A 985 -36.29 33.88 -28.97
C LEU A 985 -34.83 34.32 -29.02
N CYS A 986 -33.89 33.37 -29.15
CA CYS A 986 -32.46 33.62 -29.05
C CYS A 986 -31.89 34.31 -30.30
N ARG A 987 -31.05 35.32 -30.10
CA ARG A 987 -30.38 36.10 -31.17
C ARG A 987 -28.88 35.91 -31.22
N GLY A 988 -28.28 35.31 -30.21
CA GLY A 988 -26.84 35.09 -30.07
C GLY A 988 -26.27 34.14 -31.12
N LYS A 989 -24.94 34.15 -31.25
CA LYS A 989 -24.22 33.24 -32.15
C LYS A 989 -24.30 31.78 -31.68
N TRP A 990 -24.16 31.60 -30.37
CA TRP A 990 -24.23 30.32 -29.68
C TRP A 990 -25.38 30.33 -28.67
N ILE A 991 -26.17 29.26 -28.67
CA ILE A 991 -27.30 29.07 -27.77
C ILE A 991 -26.90 28.06 -26.71
N HIS A 992 -27.09 28.42 -25.45
CA HIS A 992 -27.01 27.52 -24.32
C HIS A 992 -28.41 27.34 -23.74
N LEU A 993 -28.91 26.11 -23.74
CA LEU A 993 -30.19 25.74 -23.18
C LEU A 993 -29.96 25.11 -21.80
N LEU A 994 -30.38 25.79 -20.73
CA LEU A 994 -30.27 25.30 -19.36
C LEU A 994 -31.66 25.04 -18.80
N HIS A 995 -31.92 23.89 -18.20
CA HIS A 995 -33.20 23.67 -17.53
C HIS A 995 -33.22 24.33 -16.14
N ASN A 996 -34.42 24.54 -15.60
CA ASN A 996 -34.71 25.24 -14.34
C ASN A 996 -33.79 24.87 -13.14
N ASP A 997 -33.31 23.63 -13.10
CA ASP A 997 -32.56 23.02 -12.02
C ASP A 997 -31.11 22.66 -12.37
N ASP A 998 -30.72 22.87 -13.63
CA ASP A 998 -29.35 22.70 -14.10
C ASP A 998 -28.50 23.92 -13.75
N TYR A 999 -27.21 23.73 -13.55
CA TYR A 999 -26.31 24.86 -13.35
C TYR A 999 -24.90 24.61 -13.87
N VAL A 1000 -24.19 25.70 -14.14
CA VAL A 1000 -22.84 25.67 -14.70
C VAL A 1000 -21.79 25.99 -13.65
N LEU A 1001 -20.62 25.37 -13.79
CA LEU A 1001 -19.48 25.64 -12.94
C LEU A 1001 -18.81 26.97 -13.35
N PRO A 1002 -18.09 27.62 -12.41
CA PRO A 1002 -17.33 28.82 -12.71
C PRO A 1002 -16.38 28.64 -13.90
N GLY A 1003 -16.42 29.59 -14.83
CA GLY A 1003 -15.57 29.62 -16.02
C GLY A 1003 -16.12 28.88 -17.25
N PHE A 1004 -17.31 28.27 -17.19
CA PHE A 1004 -17.98 27.63 -18.33
C PHE A 1004 -17.99 28.54 -19.57
N TYR A 1005 -18.58 29.74 -19.48
CA TYR A 1005 -18.79 30.60 -20.65
C TYR A 1005 -17.48 31.22 -21.15
N GLU A 1006 -16.54 31.51 -20.26
CA GLU A 1006 -15.22 32.01 -20.62
C GLU A 1006 -14.45 30.96 -21.41
N GLN A 1007 -14.35 29.75 -20.87
CA GLN A 1007 -13.61 28.65 -21.50
C GLN A 1007 -14.19 28.28 -22.87
N PHE A 1008 -15.51 28.16 -22.97
CA PHE A 1008 -16.14 27.92 -24.27
C PHE A 1008 -15.95 29.10 -25.23
N LYS A 1009 -16.01 30.35 -24.76
CA LYS A 1009 -15.79 31.51 -25.63
C LYS A 1009 -14.37 31.48 -26.21
N THR A 1010 -13.35 31.27 -25.38
CA THR A 1010 -11.96 31.11 -25.83
C THR A 1010 -11.83 30.02 -26.89
N SER A 1011 -12.57 28.92 -26.75
CA SER A 1011 -12.57 27.81 -27.70
C SER A 1011 -13.32 28.13 -29.01
N LEU A 1012 -14.43 28.87 -28.95
CA LEU A 1012 -15.36 29.00 -30.06
C LEU A 1012 -15.27 30.32 -30.82
N GLU A 1013 -14.60 31.34 -30.27
CA GLU A 1013 -14.51 32.67 -30.88
C GLU A 1013 -13.87 32.64 -32.28
N ASN A 1014 -12.91 31.74 -32.50
CA ASN A 1014 -12.21 31.55 -33.77
C ASN A 1014 -12.40 30.14 -34.37
N CYS A 1015 -13.44 29.41 -33.96
CA CYS A 1015 -13.67 28.07 -34.50
C CYS A 1015 -14.21 28.12 -35.94
N PRO A 1016 -13.91 27.10 -36.78
CA PRO A 1016 -14.40 27.05 -38.16
C PRO A 1016 -15.94 27.09 -38.25
N ASP A 1017 -16.48 27.60 -39.36
CA ASP A 1017 -17.92 27.61 -39.61
C ASP A 1017 -18.54 26.21 -39.78
N SER A 1018 -17.70 25.19 -39.98
CA SER A 1018 -18.12 23.79 -39.95
C SER A 1018 -18.56 23.32 -38.57
N VAL A 1019 -18.18 24.00 -37.48
CA VAL A 1019 -18.53 23.59 -36.11
C VAL A 1019 -19.93 24.04 -35.75
N GLY A 1020 -20.85 23.10 -35.59
CA GLY A 1020 -22.27 23.36 -35.29
C GLY A 1020 -22.63 23.24 -33.81
N ALA A 1021 -21.81 22.55 -33.01
CA ALA A 1021 -22.04 22.33 -31.59
C ALA A 1021 -20.71 22.15 -30.83
N ALA A 1022 -20.72 22.42 -29.53
CA ALA A 1022 -19.57 22.26 -28.66
C ALA A 1022 -19.96 21.76 -27.27
N PHE A 1023 -19.19 20.83 -26.70
CA PHE A 1023 -19.53 20.15 -25.45
C PHE A 1023 -18.35 19.99 -24.48
N THR A 1024 -18.67 19.71 -23.22
CA THR A 1024 -17.74 19.43 -22.12
C THR A 1024 -18.28 18.29 -21.24
N GLY A 1025 -17.50 17.85 -20.24
CA GLY A 1025 -17.94 16.87 -19.25
C GLY A 1025 -18.97 17.44 -18.26
N TYR A 1026 -19.71 16.55 -17.58
CA TYR A 1026 -20.74 16.93 -16.61
C TYR A 1026 -20.83 15.95 -15.44
N GLU A 1027 -21.52 16.37 -14.38
CA GLU A 1027 -21.88 15.49 -13.25
C GLU A 1027 -23.39 15.49 -13.02
N ASN A 1028 -23.95 14.31 -12.74
CA ASN A 1028 -25.32 14.17 -12.25
C ASN A 1028 -25.32 14.28 -10.74
N LEU A 1029 -26.21 15.13 -10.24
CA LEU A 1029 -26.45 15.32 -8.83
C LEU A 1029 -27.81 14.73 -8.45
N ASN A 1030 -27.91 14.03 -7.33
CA ASN A 1030 -29.21 13.69 -6.75
C ASN A 1030 -29.86 14.93 -6.08
N GLU A 1031 -31.04 14.74 -5.48
CA GLU A 1031 -31.77 15.78 -4.75
C GLU A 1031 -30.96 16.34 -3.57
N GLU A 1032 -30.05 15.54 -3.00
CA GLU A 1032 -29.13 15.92 -1.93
C GLU A 1032 -27.85 16.64 -2.44
N ARG A 1033 -27.81 17.04 -3.72
CA ARG A 1033 -26.64 17.64 -4.41
C ARG A 1033 -25.37 16.78 -4.40
N GLN A 1034 -25.50 15.47 -4.20
CA GLN A 1034 -24.39 14.53 -4.24
C GLN A 1034 -24.16 14.06 -5.67
N VAL A 1035 -22.89 14.01 -6.08
CA VAL A 1035 -22.50 13.45 -7.37
C VAL A 1035 -22.77 11.95 -7.39
N ILE A 1036 -23.74 11.54 -8.20
CA ILE A 1036 -24.10 10.13 -8.41
C ILE A 1036 -23.47 9.57 -9.69
N PHE A 1037 -23.08 10.45 -10.62
CA PHE A 1037 -22.41 10.06 -11.86
C PHE A 1037 -21.58 11.22 -12.41
N SER A 1038 -20.37 10.94 -12.91
CA SER A 1038 -19.53 11.93 -13.59
C SER A 1038 -19.17 11.43 -14.99
N GLN A 1039 -19.41 12.25 -16.01
CA GLN A 1039 -19.06 11.97 -17.38
C GLN A 1039 -17.86 12.82 -17.82
N GLN A 1040 -16.73 12.15 -18.03
CA GLN A 1040 -15.57 12.72 -18.72
C GLN A 1040 -15.27 11.91 -19.99
N TYR A 1041 -14.84 12.58 -21.04
CA TYR A 1041 -14.55 11.91 -22.32
C TYR A 1041 -13.05 11.63 -22.39
N ASN A 1042 -12.68 10.34 -22.54
CA ASN A 1042 -11.29 9.84 -22.64
C ASN A 1042 -10.59 10.31 -23.93
N LEU A 1043 -10.41 11.61 -24.07
CA LEU A 1043 -9.86 12.29 -25.25
C LEU A 1043 -8.47 12.90 -24.97
N LYS A 1044 -7.75 12.43 -23.92
CA LYS A 1044 -6.38 12.86 -23.58
C LYS A 1044 -6.18 14.38 -23.52
N ASN A 1045 -7.13 15.11 -22.93
CA ASN A 1045 -7.15 16.59 -22.87
C ASN A 1045 -7.17 17.29 -24.25
N HIS A 1046 -7.49 16.59 -25.34
CA HIS A 1046 -7.67 17.19 -26.67
C HIS A 1046 -8.73 18.28 -26.62
N ARG A 1047 -8.39 19.50 -27.05
CA ARG A 1047 -9.33 20.62 -27.23
C ARG A 1047 -9.46 20.87 -28.73
N GLY A 1048 -10.68 20.84 -29.26
CA GLY A 1048 -10.89 21.04 -30.70
C GLY A 1048 -11.96 20.14 -31.30
N ILE A 1049 -11.99 20.06 -32.63
CA ILE A 1049 -12.89 19.19 -33.38
C ILE A 1049 -12.62 17.72 -33.03
N VAL A 1050 -13.68 16.98 -32.74
CA VAL A 1050 -13.62 15.54 -32.44
C VAL A 1050 -13.82 14.74 -33.72
N ALA A 1051 -12.77 14.03 -34.13
CA ALA A 1051 -12.84 13.13 -35.28
C ALA A 1051 -13.86 12.00 -35.03
N ASP A 1052 -14.61 11.66 -36.07
CA ASP A 1052 -15.59 10.57 -36.07
C ASP A 1052 -16.63 10.64 -34.94
N TRP A 1053 -16.94 11.84 -34.44
CA TRP A 1053 -17.92 12.02 -33.36
C TRP A 1053 -19.27 11.38 -33.67
N ILE A 1054 -19.69 11.44 -34.94
CA ILE A 1054 -20.92 10.81 -35.44
C ILE A 1054 -20.98 9.29 -35.18
N LEU A 1055 -19.85 8.58 -35.16
CA LEU A 1055 -19.81 7.15 -34.83
C LEU A 1055 -20.12 6.86 -33.35
N ARG A 1056 -19.93 7.87 -32.48
CA ARG A 1056 -20.24 7.76 -31.04
C ARG A 1056 -21.65 8.23 -30.74
N ILE A 1057 -21.95 9.50 -31.04
CA ILE A 1057 -23.27 10.10 -30.78
C ILE A 1057 -24.38 9.45 -31.62
N GLY A 1058 -24.03 8.85 -32.77
CA GLY A 1058 -24.96 8.09 -33.60
C GLY A 1058 -25.47 6.81 -32.93
N VAL A 1059 -24.71 6.23 -32.00
CA VAL A 1059 -25.03 4.94 -31.37
C VAL A 1059 -25.85 5.14 -30.09
N ALA A 1060 -25.48 6.10 -29.26
CA ALA A 1060 -26.13 6.45 -28.00
C ALA A 1060 -25.87 7.93 -27.65
N CYS A 1061 -26.62 8.51 -26.71
CA CYS A 1061 -26.40 9.88 -26.23
C CYS A 1061 -25.52 9.89 -24.97
N PRO A 1062 -24.24 10.31 -25.04
CA PRO A 1062 -23.39 10.42 -23.87
C PRO A 1062 -23.35 11.85 -23.31
N LEU A 1063 -24.25 12.75 -23.76
CA LEU A 1063 -24.25 14.18 -23.45
C LEU A 1063 -25.46 14.53 -22.59
N SER A 1064 -25.33 15.58 -21.80
CA SER A 1064 -26.46 16.20 -21.08
C SER A 1064 -26.67 17.64 -21.59
N PRO A 1065 -27.90 18.15 -21.70
CA PRO A 1065 -28.18 19.51 -22.19
C PRO A 1065 -27.31 20.63 -21.58
N PRO A 1066 -27.09 20.73 -20.25
CA PRO A 1066 -26.28 21.81 -19.66
C PRO A 1066 -24.79 21.74 -20.00
N SER A 1067 -24.30 20.64 -20.57
CA SER A 1067 -22.89 20.47 -20.93
C SER A 1067 -22.59 20.86 -22.39
N LEU A 1068 -23.57 21.46 -23.09
CA LEU A 1068 -23.59 21.65 -24.53
C LEU A 1068 -24.01 23.07 -24.93
N VAL A 1069 -23.34 23.62 -25.94
CA VAL A 1069 -23.78 24.84 -26.65
C VAL A 1069 -23.90 24.56 -28.14
N ILE A 1070 -24.96 25.08 -28.77
CA ILE A 1070 -25.25 24.83 -30.20
C ILE A 1070 -25.27 26.14 -30.96
N ARG A 1071 -24.62 26.16 -32.13
CA ARG A 1071 -24.57 27.34 -32.99
C ARG A 1071 -25.98 27.65 -33.51
N ARG A 1072 -26.41 28.90 -33.41
CA ARG A 1072 -27.74 29.34 -33.87
C ARG A 1072 -28.04 28.94 -35.32
N ALA A 1073 -27.03 29.04 -36.20
CA ALA A 1073 -27.18 28.66 -37.61
C ALA A 1073 -27.53 27.17 -37.82
N ALA A 1074 -27.15 26.28 -36.89
CA ALA A 1074 -27.51 24.87 -36.98
C ALA A 1074 -29.02 24.66 -36.76
N TYR A 1075 -29.62 25.35 -35.79
CA TYR A 1075 -31.07 25.35 -35.58
C TYR A 1075 -31.84 25.94 -36.76
N GLU A 1076 -31.37 27.07 -37.31
CA GLU A 1076 -31.99 27.73 -38.47
C GLU A 1076 -31.98 26.83 -39.72
N LYS A 1077 -30.89 26.08 -39.95
CA LYS A 1077 -30.73 25.20 -41.11
C LYS A 1077 -31.44 23.86 -40.96
N LEU A 1078 -31.35 23.25 -39.77
CA LEU A 1078 -31.78 21.88 -39.55
C LEU A 1078 -33.19 21.76 -38.97
N GLY A 1079 -33.75 22.86 -38.45
CA GLY A 1079 -34.98 22.86 -37.65
C GLY A 1079 -34.71 22.52 -36.18
N GLY A 1080 -35.73 22.66 -35.34
CA GLY A 1080 -35.69 22.39 -33.91
C GLY A 1080 -35.88 20.92 -33.53
N TYR A 1081 -36.18 20.70 -32.26
CA TYR A 1081 -36.47 19.40 -31.65
C TYR A 1081 -37.78 18.83 -32.20
N LYS A 1082 -37.78 17.53 -32.48
CA LYS A 1082 -38.93 16.84 -33.06
C LYS A 1082 -40.05 16.67 -32.02
N LEU A 1083 -41.29 17.01 -32.38
CA LEU A 1083 -42.42 17.06 -31.44
C LEU A 1083 -43.00 15.67 -31.08
N ASP A 1084 -42.84 14.68 -31.95
CA ASP A 1084 -43.33 13.30 -31.73
C ASP A 1084 -42.31 12.39 -31.02
N LEU A 1085 -41.16 12.92 -30.61
CA LEU A 1085 -40.19 12.23 -29.76
C LEU A 1085 -40.25 12.85 -28.37
N LEU A 1086 -40.73 12.12 -27.38
CA LEU A 1086 -40.85 12.64 -26.02
C LEU A 1086 -39.53 12.50 -25.26
N TYR A 1087 -38.93 11.30 -25.35
CA TYR A 1087 -37.73 10.95 -24.58
C TYR A 1087 -36.43 11.27 -25.31
N THR A 1088 -36.37 11.01 -26.63
CA THR A 1088 -35.11 11.06 -27.41
C THR A 1088 -35.00 12.26 -28.35
N CYS A 1089 -35.76 13.33 -28.08
CA CYS A 1089 -35.79 14.52 -28.94
C CYS A 1089 -34.43 15.22 -29.05
N ASP A 1090 -33.69 15.25 -27.95
CA ASP A 1090 -32.35 15.80 -27.83
C ASP A 1090 -31.32 14.96 -28.58
N TRP A 1091 -31.30 13.64 -28.34
CA TRP A 1091 -30.42 12.70 -29.01
C TRP A 1091 -30.63 12.70 -30.53
N GLU A 1092 -31.88 12.70 -30.99
CA GLU A 1092 -32.20 12.83 -32.42
C GLU A 1092 -31.60 14.12 -32.99
N PHE A 1093 -31.86 15.25 -32.34
CA PHE A 1093 -31.35 16.53 -32.80
C PHE A 1093 -29.82 16.58 -32.80
N TYR A 1094 -29.15 16.03 -31.78
CA TYR A 1094 -27.70 15.97 -31.71
C TYR A 1094 -27.10 15.09 -32.81
N LYS A 1095 -27.72 13.94 -33.13
CA LYS A 1095 -27.35 13.13 -34.31
C LYS A 1095 -27.50 13.91 -35.60
N ARG A 1096 -28.59 14.67 -35.74
CA ARG A 1096 -28.84 15.52 -36.92
C ARG A 1096 -27.77 16.60 -37.04
N VAL A 1097 -27.41 17.29 -35.96
CA VAL A 1097 -26.30 18.26 -35.97
C VAL A 1097 -24.98 17.58 -36.34
N ALA A 1098 -24.63 16.45 -35.72
CA ALA A 1098 -23.40 15.70 -35.99
C ALA A 1098 -23.29 15.12 -37.41
N THR A 1099 -24.42 15.01 -38.11
CA THR A 1099 -24.46 14.60 -39.52
C THR A 1099 -24.00 15.73 -40.44
N PHE A 1100 -24.35 16.98 -40.12
CA PHE A 1100 -24.15 18.13 -41.01
C PHE A 1100 -23.07 19.11 -40.54
N TYR A 1101 -22.58 18.96 -39.30
CA TYR A 1101 -21.63 19.86 -38.67
C TYR A 1101 -20.62 19.09 -37.81
N ASP A 1102 -19.43 19.67 -37.69
CA ASP A 1102 -18.39 19.25 -36.76
C ASP A 1102 -18.76 19.60 -35.31
N TRP A 1103 -18.22 18.84 -34.37
CA TRP A 1103 -18.41 19.01 -32.94
C TRP A 1103 -17.09 19.35 -32.25
N TRP A 1104 -17.11 20.38 -31.41
CA TRP A 1104 -15.96 20.82 -30.65
C TRP A 1104 -15.99 20.30 -29.22
N TYR A 1105 -14.86 19.78 -28.71
CA TYR A 1105 -14.73 19.36 -27.32
C TYR A 1105 -13.91 20.37 -26.51
N GLN A 1106 -14.49 20.78 -25.37
CA GLN A 1106 -13.86 21.58 -24.32
C GLN A 1106 -13.50 20.66 -23.14
N PRO A 1107 -12.20 20.44 -22.85
CA PRO A 1107 -11.77 19.60 -21.74
C PRO A 1107 -12.25 20.13 -20.38
N GLY A 1108 -12.62 19.19 -19.50
CA GLY A 1108 -13.05 19.46 -18.13
C GLY A 1108 -14.47 18.97 -17.86
N ILE A 1109 -14.88 19.10 -16.60
CA ILE A 1109 -16.29 19.03 -16.18
C ILE A 1109 -16.68 20.46 -15.86
N LEU A 1110 -17.66 21.01 -16.57
CA LEU A 1110 -18.05 22.43 -16.42
C LEU A 1110 -19.55 22.61 -16.15
N ALA A 1111 -20.32 21.54 -16.07
CA ALA A 1111 -21.77 21.59 -15.92
C ALA A 1111 -22.28 20.51 -14.96
N HIS A 1112 -23.33 20.82 -14.22
CA HIS A 1112 -24.05 19.87 -13.39
C HIS A 1112 -25.48 19.72 -13.89
N TYR A 1113 -25.93 18.47 -13.96
CA TYR A 1113 -27.28 18.06 -14.26
C TYR A 1113 -27.94 17.54 -12.98
N ARG A 1114 -29.14 18.00 -12.65
CA ARG A 1114 -29.83 17.54 -11.43
C ARG A 1114 -30.82 16.42 -11.77
N GLU A 1115 -30.59 15.24 -11.22
CA GLU A 1115 -31.47 14.09 -11.37
C GLU A 1115 -32.55 14.11 -10.27
N GLN A 1116 -33.81 14.27 -10.68
CA GLN A 1116 -34.95 14.40 -9.76
C GLN A 1116 -35.85 13.16 -9.77
N ALA A 1117 -36.44 12.85 -8.61
CA ALA A 1117 -37.35 11.72 -8.45
C ALA A 1117 -38.67 11.87 -9.21
N ASN A 1118 -39.10 13.10 -9.46
CA ASN A 1118 -40.36 13.45 -10.11
C ASN A 1118 -40.15 14.19 -11.45
N SER A 1119 -39.07 13.92 -12.18
CA SER A 1119 -38.90 14.51 -13.52
C SER A 1119 -39.87 13.86 -14.52
N ILE A 1120 -40.35 14.64 -15.50
CA ILE A 1120 -41.22 14.12 -16.58
C ILE A 1120 -40.52 12.95 -17.30
N THR A 1121 -39.22 13.06 -17.52
CA THR A 1121 -38.37 12.00 -18.08
C THR A 1121 -38.40 10.70 -17.25
N ARG A 1122 -38.43 10.81 -15.91
CA ARG A 1122 -38.57 9.66 -15.01
C ARG A 1122 -39.98 9.09 -15.01
N GLU A 1123 -41.01 9.93 -15.01
CA GLU A 1123 -42.42 9.50 -15.16
C GLU A 1123 -42.63 8.74 -16.48
N GLU A 1124 -42.07 9.24 -17.59
CA GLU A 1124 -42.11 8.57 -18.89
C GLU A 1124 -41.32 7.25 -18.88
N ASN A 1125 -40.14 7.21 -18.23
CA ASN A 1125 -39.39 5.96 -18.05
C ASN A 1125 -40.18 4.91 -17.25
N LEU A 1126 -40.99 5.33 -16.28
CA LEU A 1126 -41.88 4.44 -15.52
C LEU A 1126 -43.04 3.87 -16.36
N THR A 1127 -43.31 4.40 -17.55
CA THR A 1127 -44.31 3.82 -18.48
C THR A 1127 -43.73 2.74 -19.39
N GLY A 1128 -42.39 2.69 -19.53
CA GLY A 1128 -41.69 1.81 -20.48
C GLY A 1128 -41.83 2.25 -21.95
N ALA A 1129 -42.46 3.39 -22.23
CA ALA A 1129 -42.63 3.93 -23.59
C ALA A 1129 -41.31 4.41 -24.22
N SER A 1130 -40.29 4.72 -23.41
CA SER A 1130 -39.00 5.25 -23.87
C SER A 1130 -38.28 4.33 -24.86
N GLY A 1131 -38.47 3.02 -24.80
CA GLY A 1131 -37.91 2.09 -25.80
C GLY A 1131 -38.43 2.31 -27.23
N TYR A 1132 -39.70 2.69 -27.38
CA TYR A 1132 -40.28 2.96 -28.71
C TYR A 1132 -39.79 4.28 -29.29
N ASP A 1133 -39.52 5.28 -28.45
CA ASP A 1133 -38.90 6.53 -28.87
C ASP A 1133 -37.48 6.31 -29.37
N HIS A 1134 -36.69 5.45 -28.74
CA HIS A 1134 -35.37 5.04 -29.24
C HIS A 1134 -35.45 4.38 -30.62
N LEU A 1135 -36.39 3.43 -30.80
CA LEU A 1135 -36.63 2.83 -32.11
C LEU A 1135 -36.96 3.89 -33.16
N ARG A 1136 -37.88 4.80 -32.83
CA ARG A 1136 -38.33 5.85 -33.75
C ARG A 1136 -37.20 6.83 -34.09
N ALA A 1137 -36.39 7.21 -33.12
CA ALA A 1137 -35.22 8.05 -33.33
C ALA A 1137 -34.14 7.36 -34.17
N ILE A 1138 -33.98 6.04 -34.07
CA ILE A 1138 -33.09 5.24 -34.95
C ILE A 1138 -33.62 5.32 -36.38
N GLU A 1139 -34.91 5.04 -36.60
CA GLU A 1139 -35.55 5.08 -37.93
C GLU A 1139 -35.44 6.44 -38.60
N ILE A 1140 -35.77 7.51 -37.86
CA ILE A 1140 -35.68 8.89 -38.36
C ILE A 1140 -34.24 9.21 -38.74
N SER A 1141 -33.27 8.86 -37.87
CA SER A 1141 -31.88 9.20 -38.15
C SER A 1141 -31.27 8.44 -39.34
N ALA A 1142 -31.72 7.21 -39.61
CA ALA A 1142 -31.26 6.42 -40.74
C ALA A 1142 -31.53 7.10 -42.09
N SER A 1143 -32.52 8.00 -42.17
CA SER A 1143 -32.88 8.68 -43.43
C SER A 1143 -31.94 9.83 -43.81
N TYR A 1144 -31.18 10.37 -42.86
CA TYR A 1144 -30.22 11.46 -43.10
C TYR A 1144 -28.78 11.13 -42.73
N LEU A 1145 -28.52 10.03 -42.00
CA LEU A 1145 -27.16 9.61 -41.64
C LEU A 1145 -26.27 9.43 -42.89
N PRO A 1146 -24.96 9.76 -42.81
CA PRO A 1146 -24.08 9.66 -43.97
C PRO A 1146 -23.99 8.22 -44.50
N GLY A 1147 -24.12 8.03 -45.82
CA GLY A 1147 -24.15 6.68 -46.42
C GLY A 1147 -22.97 5.77 -46.05
N LYS A 1148 -21.77 6.34 -45.84
CA LYS A 1148 -20.57 5.60 -45.41
C LYS A 1148 -20.67 5.02 -43.99
N TYR A 1149 -21.50 5.58 -43.11
CA TYR A 1149 -21.61 5.18 -41.70
C TYR A 1149 -23.02 4.73 -41.30
N CYS A 1150 -24.05 4.99 -42.12
CA CYS A 1150 -25.45 4.76 -41.78
C CYS A 1150 -25.72 3.30 -41.36
N ALA A 1151 -25.25 2.32 -42.14
CA ALA A 1151 -25.46 0.90 -41.82
C ALA A 1151 -24.78 0.49 -40.51
N GLU A 1152 -23.54 0.94 -40.29
CA GLU A 1152 -22.77 0.64 -39.08
C GLU A 1152 -23.39 1.28 -37.83
N ILE A 1153 -23.69 2.58 -37.89
CA ILE A 1153 -24.29 3.33 -36.78
C ILE A 1153 -25.66 2.73 -36.44
N THR A 1154 -26.50 2.47 -37.44
CA THR A 1154 -27.84 1.91 -37.23
C THR A 1154 -27.75 0.53 -36.56
N ALA A 1155 -26.88 -0.35 -37.04
CA ALA A 1155 -26.71 -1.67 -36.43
C ALA A 1155 -26.22 -1.58 -34.98
N LYS A 1156 -25.17 -0.79 -34.72
CA LYS A 1156 -24.64 -0.59 -33.37
C LYS A 1156 -25.67 0.05 -32.42
N SER A 1157 -26.44 1.02 -32.90
CA SER A 1157 -27.48 1.69 -32.09
C SER A 1157 -28.60 0.72 -31.72
N ARG A 1158 -29.02 -0.15 -32.65
CA ARG A 1158 -30.02 -1.20 -32.37
C ARG A 1158 -29.54 -2.15 -31.28
N THR A 1159 -28.34 -2.69 -31.41
CA THR A 1159 -27.77 -3.58 -30.38
C THR A 1159 -27.60 -2.88 -29.03
N HIS A 1160 -27.10 -1.63 -29.01
CA HIS A 1160 -26.93 -0.88 -27.76
C HIS A 1160 -28.26 -0.65 -27.04
N HIS A 1161 -29.28 -0.15 -27.76
CA HIS A 1161 -30.57 0.17 -27.15
C HIS A 1161 -31.43 -1.07 -26.87
N PHE A 1162 -31.18 -2.20 -27.54
CA PHE A 1162 -31.70 -3.50 -27.12
C PHE A 1162 -31.24 -3.85 -25.70
N LEU A 1163 -29.93 -3.82 -25.46
CA LEU A 1163 -29.35 -4.11 -24.14
C LEU A 1163 -29.78 -3.10 -23.08
N TRP A 1164 -29.85 -1.82 -23.45
CA TRP A 1164 -30.37 -0.77 -22.56
C TRP A 1164 -31.81 -1.06 -22.12
N CYS A 1165 -32.69 -1.48 -23.04
CA CYS A 1165 -34.06 -1.83 -22.69
C CYS A 1165 -34.12 -3.02 -21.70
N LEU A 1166 -33.25 -4.03 -21.84
CA LEU A 1166 -33.16 -5.13 -20.87
C LEU A 1166 -32.71 -4.65 -19.48
N ALA A 1167 -31.73 -3.75 -19.42
CA ALA A 1167 -31.24 -3.18 -18.17
C ALA A 1167 -32.33 -2.34 -17.47
N GLN A 1168 -33.05 -1.50 -18.21
CA GLN A 1168 -34.15 -0.70 -17.67
C GLN A 1168 -35.34 -1.58 -17.24
N ALA A 1169 -35.66 -2.62 -18.00
CA ALA A 1169 -36.68 -3.59 -17.62
C ALA A 1169 -36.33 -4.26 -16.27
N ASN A 1170 -35.05 -4.52 -15.99
CA ASN A 1170 -34.63 -5.06 -14.69
C ASN A 1170 -34.88 -4.08 -13.53
N ILE A 1171 -34.64 -2.78 -13.73
CA ILE A 1171 -34.91 -1.76 -12.70
C ILE A 1171 -36.41 -1.73 -12.39
N LEU A 1172 -37.25 -1.72 -13.43
CA LEU A 1172 -38.71 -1.71 -13.29
C LEU A 1172 -39.27 -3.00 -12.67
N LEU A 1173 -38.70 -4.16 -12.98
CA LEU A 1173 -39.06 -5.43 -12.32
C LEU A 1173 -38.73 -5.39 -10.83
N THR A 1174 -37.57 -4.84 -10.48
CA THR A 1174 -37.12 -4.72 -9.08
C THR A 1174 -38.02 -3.77 -8.28
N SER A 1175 -38.57 -2.73 -8.91
CA SER A 1175 -39.53 -1.80 -8.30
C SER A 1175 -40.99 -2.28 -8.36
N GLY A 1176 -41.26 -3.48 -8.91
CA GLY A 1176 -42.60 -4.07 -9.00
C GLY A 1176 -43.46 -3.61 -10.18
N ASN A 1177 -42.92 -2.81 -11.12
CA ASN A 1177 -43.66 -2.30 -12.28
C ASN A 1177 -43.53 -3.24 -13.50
N LEU A 1178 -44.27 -4.34 -13.47
CA LEU A 1178 -44.25 -5.38 -14.49
C LEU A 1178 -44.74 -4.91 -15.87
N GLU A 1179 -45.79 -4.09 -15.90
CA GLU A 1179 -46.42 -3.67 -17.16
C GLU A 1179 -45.43 -2.85 -17.99
N ALA A 1180 -44.75 -1.89 -17.38
CA ALA A 1180 -43.72 -1.08 -18.02
C ALA A 1180 -42.47 -1.90 -18.39
N ALA A 1181 -42.05 -2.84 -17.54
CA ALA A 1181 -40.96 -3.75 -17.87
C ALA A 1181 -41.26 -4.58 -19.15
N ILE A 1182 -42.48 -5.09 -19.29
CA ILE A 1182 -42.88 -5.84 -20.50
C ILE A 1182 -42.96 -4.93 -21.73
N GLN A 1183 -43.39 -3.67 -21.59
CA GLN A 1183 -43.35 -2.71 -22.70
C GLN A 1183 -41.92 -2.49 -23.20
N LEU A 1184 -40.94 -2.37 -22.31
CA LEU A 1184 -39.52 -2.26 -22.70
C LEU A 1184 -39.00 -3.52 -23.38
N LEU A 1185 -39.38 -4.71 -22.92
CA LEU A 1185 -39.00 -5.96 -23.58
C LEU A 1185 -39.58 -6.07 -25.00
N LYS A 1186 -40.82 -5.62 -25.19
CA LYS A 1186 -41.44 -5.54 -26.52
C LYS A 1186 -40.74 -4.53 -27.42
N ALA A 1187 -40.36 -3.37 -26.86
CA ALA A 1187 -39.59 -2.37 -27.59
C ALA A 1187 -38.21 -2.91 -27.98
N ALA A 1188 -37.51 -3.61 -27.07
CA ALA A 1188 -36.22 -4.24 -27.32
C ALA A 1188 -36.28 -5.17 -28.56
N LEU A 1189 -37.27 -6.05 -28.61
CA LEU A 1189 -37.43 -6.98 -29.75
C LEU A 1189 -37.69 -6.27 -31.08
N LYS A 1190 -38.41 -5.14 -31.09
CA LYS A 1190 -38.57 -4.34 -32.31
C LYS A 1190 -37.30 -3.57 -32.69
N ILE A 1191 -36.48 -3.22 -31.71
CA ILE A 1191 -35.18 -2.60 -31.93
C ILE A 1191 -34.22 -3.61 -32.57
N ASP A 1192 -34.07 -4.80 -32.00
CA ASP A 1192 -33.19 -5.85 -32.54
C ASP A 1192 -33.81 -7.25 -32.32
N CYS A 1193 -34.16 -7.92 -33.42
CA CYS A 1193 -34.68 -9.29 -33.44
C CYS A 1193 -33.70 -10.27 -34.10
N SER A 1194 -32.41 -9.92 -34.16
CA SER A 1194 -31.38 -10.84 -34.67
C SER A 1194 -31.26 -12.11 -33.79
N PRO A 1195 -30.81 -13.25 -34.34
CA PRO A 1195 -30.62 -14.46 -33.55
C PRO A 1195 -29.73 -14.26 -32.31
N GLY A 1196 -28.72 -13.36 -32.42
CA GLY A 1196 -27.87 -12.99 -31.29
C GLY A 1196 -28.60 -12.22 -30.20
N ALA A 1197 -29.47 -11.27 -30.57
CA ALA A 1197 -30.32 -10.53 -29.62
C ALA A 1197 -31.32 -11.46 -28.93
N ILE A 1198 -31.95 -12.38 -29.66
CA ILE A 1198 -32.88 -13.38 -29.09
C ILE A 1198 -32.14 -14.29 -28.08
N ALA A 1199 -30.93 -14.74 -28.40
CA ALA A 1199 -30.12 -15.53 -27.47
C ALA A 1199 -29.79 -14.74 -26.18
N GLN A 1200 -29.48 -13.44 -26.29
CA GLN A 1200 -29.23 -12.58 -25.14
C GLN A 1200 -30.47 -12.36 -24.27
N LEU A 1201 -31.66 -12.17 -24.88
CA LEU A 1201 -32.92 -12.10 -24.12
C LEU A 1201 -33.19 -13.42 -23.37
N SER A 1202 -32.94 -14.56 -24.02
CA SER A 1202 -33.11 -15.89 -23.41
C SER A 1202 -32.20 -16.07 -22.19
N LEU A 1203 -30.91 -15.71 -22.32
CA LEU A 1203 -29.97 -15.73 -21.20
C LEU A 1203 -30.42 -14.80 -20.07
N TRP A 1204 -30.83 -13.57 -20.41
CA TRP A 1204 -31.30 -12.59 -19.43
C TRP A 1204 -32.51 -13.10 -18.66
N LEU A 1205 -33.48 -13.74 -19.31
CA LEU A 1205 -34.65 -14.36 -18.65
C LEU A 1205 -34.25 -15.51 -17.72
N GLN A 1206 -33.27 -16.33 -18.11
CA GLN A 1206 -32.76 -17.44 -17.29
C GLN A 1206 -32.08 -16.95 -16.01
N GLU A 1207 -31.27 -15.88 -16.08
CA GLU A 1207 -30.62 -15.30 -14.91
C GLU A 1207 -31.63 -14.81 -13.85
N LYS A 1208 -32.84 -14.42 -14.26
CA LYS A 1208 -33.88 -13.96 -13.34
C LYS A 1208 -34.61 -15.09 -12.60
N LEU A 1209 -34.43 -16.36 -13.00
CA LEU A 1209 -34.97 -17.52 -12.26
C LEU A 1209 -34.44 -17.62 -10.81
N VAL A 1210 -33.31 -16.98 -10.49
CA VAL A 1210 -32.62 -17.08 -9.21
C VAL A 1210 -33.08 -16.02 -8.18
N THR A 1211 -33.80 -14.98 -8.60
CA THR A 1211 -34.23 -13.87 -7.72
C THR A 1211 -35.71 -14.01 -7.32
N VAL A 1212 -36.00 -14.04 -6.02
CA VAL A 1212 -37.28 -14.51 -5.46
C VAL A 1212 -38.30 -13.38 -5.35
N THR A 1213 -39.11 -13.20 -6.38
CA THR A 1213 -40.49 -12.69 -6.26
C THR A 1213 -41.43 -13.51 -7.15
N PRO A 1214 -42.69 -13.78 -6.73
CA PRO A 1214 -43.64 -14.58 -7.52
C PRO A 1214 -43.86 -14.05 -8.94
N LEU A 1215 -43.80 -12.72 -9.10
CA LEU A 1215 -44.00 -11.99 -10.34
C LEU A 1215 -42.95 -12.31 -11.43
N VAL A 1216 -41.68 -12.44 -11.02
CA VAL A 1216 -40.53 -12.71 -11.90
C VAL A 1216 -40.57 -14.15 -12.43
N LYS A 1217 -41.18 -15.06 -11.67
CA LYS A 1217 -41.25 -16.50 -11.97
C LYS A 1217 -42.05 -16.82 -13.24
N HIS A 1218 -43.09 -16.06 -13.56
CA HIS A 1218 -43.92 -16.29 -14.75
C HIS A 1218 -43.24 -15.82 -16.03
N LEU A 1219 -42.54 -14.68 -15.98
CA LEU A 1219 -41.70 -14.19 -17.09
C LEU A 1219 -40.53 -15.14 -17.36
N ALA A 1220 -39.91 -15.67 -16.31
CA ALA A 1220 -38.75 -16.54 -16.40
C ALA A 1220 -39.08 -17.97 -16.91
N GLN A 1221 -40.36 -18.35 -16.95
CA GLN A 1221 -40.85 -19.61 -17.53
C GLN A 1221 -41.15 -19.53 -19.03
N LEU A 1222 -40.97 -18.35 -19.66
CA LEU A 1222 -41.05 -18.19 -21.10
C LEU A 1222 -39.82 -18.86 -21.73
N GLU A 1223 -39.98 -20.11 -22.18
CA GLU A 1223 -38.98 -20.78 -23.01
C GLU A 1223 -38.94 -20.10 -24.38
N ILE A 1224 -37.88 -19.33 -24.66
CA ILE A 1224 -37.64 -18.68 -25.95
C ILE A 1224 -36.47 -19.41 -26.63
N ASP A 1225 -36.75 -20.03 -27.78
CA ASP A 1225 -35.73 -20.64 -28.64
C ASP A 1225 -35.17 -19.60 -29.62
N SER A 1226 -33.87 -19.73 -29.95
CA SER A 1226 -33.14 -18.97 -30.95
C SER A 1226 -33.77 -18.97 -32.36
N GLY A 1227 -34.66 -19.94 -32.66
CA GLY A 1227 -35.40 -20.05 -33.92
C GLY A 1227 -36.85 -19.49 -33.88
N GLU A 1228 -37.30 -18.95 -32.76
CA GLU A 1228 -38.68 -18.48 -32.58
C GLU A 1228 -38.91 -17.10 -33.24
N THR A 1229 -40.08 -16.88 -33.84
CA THR A 1229 -40.36 -15.63 -34.57
C THR A 1229 -40.69 -14.48 -33.61
N GLU A 1230 -40.29 -13.24 -33.97
CA GLU A 1230 -40.60 -12.02 -33.21
C GLU A 1230 -42.09 -11.95 -32.81
N GLN A 1231 -42.99 -12.26 -33.74
CA GLN A 1231 -44.43 -12.24 -33.53
C GLN A 1231 -44.90 -13.24 -32.45
N ASN A 1232 -44.29 -14.42 -32.36
CA ASN A 1232 -44.62 -15.42 -31.35
C ASN A 1232 -44.14 -14.99 -29.96
N ILE A 1233 -42.91 -14.47 -29.87
CA ILE A 1233 -42.34 -13.97 -28.61
C ILE A 1233 -43.17 -12.78 -28.08
N LEU A 1234 -43.52 -11.82 -28.94
CA LEU A 1234 -44.38 -10.69 -28.56
C LEU A 1234 -45.77 -11.13 -28.09
N THR A 1235 -46.32 -12.20 -28.68
CA THR A 1235 -47.60 -12.78 -28.28
C THR A 1235 -47.51 -13.43 -26.89
N ASN A 1236 -46.43 -14.15 -26.59
CA ASN A 1236 -46.20 -14.80 -25.30
C ASN A 1236 -45.94 -13.78 -24.17
N LEU A 1237 -45.14 -12.75 -24.42
CA LEU A 1237 -44.96 -11.62 -23.48
C LEU A 1237 -46.30 -10.93 -23.16
N SER A 1238 -47.17 -10.77 -24.16
CA SER A 1238 -48.50 -10.17 -23.97
C SER A 1238 -49.46 -11.06 -23.17
N ARG A 1239 -49.37 -12.39 -23.30
CA ARG A 1239 -50.16 -13.34 -22.48
C ARG A 1239 -49.77 -13.28 -21.01
N THR A 1240 -48.49 -13.06 -20.70
CA THR A 1240 -47.98 -12.97 -19.32
C THR A 1240 -48.63 -11.81 -18.54
N ILE A 1241 -48.92 -10.68 -19.20
CA ILE A 1241 -49.70 -9.57 -18.60
C ILE A 1241 -51.15 -10.02 -18.27
N PHE A 1242 -51.79 -10.78 -19.17
CA PHE A 1242 -53.18 -11.22 -19.03
C PHE A 1242 -53.38 -12.26 -17.93
N TYR A 1243 -52.43 -13.19 -17.74
CA TYR A 1243 -52.50 -14.17 -16.66
C TYR A 1243 -52.39 -13.49 -15.28
N ASN A 1244 -51.54 -12.46 -15.16
CA ASN A 1244 -51.33 -11.77 -13.90
C ASN A 1244 -52.51 -10.87 -13.48
N LYS A 1245 -53.15 -10.15 -14.43
CA LYS A 1245 -54.39 -9.38 -14.15
C LYS A 1245 -55.56 -10.26 -13.67
N LYS A 1246 -55.49 -11.59 -13.89
CA LYS A 1246 -56.52 -12.55 -13.46
C LYS A 1246 -56.29 -13.05 -12.02
N GLU A 1247 -55.04 -13.15 -11.57
CA GLU A 1247 -54.69 -13.50 -10.17
C GLU A 1247 -54.91 -12.31 -9.22
N ASP A 1248 -54.63 -11.07 -9.65
CA ASP A 1248 -54.95 -9.85 -8.87
C ASP A 1248 -56.46 -9.56 -8.76
N PHE A 1249 -57.29 -10.14 -9.62
CA PHE A 1249 -58.76 -10.05 -9.54
C PHE A 1249 -59.40 -11.17 -8.70
N LEU A 1250 -58.60 -12.19 -8.33
CA LEU A 1250 -59.03 -13.36 -7.54
C LEU A 1250 -58.53 -13.31 -6.09
N ASN A 1251 -57.63 -12.38 -5.77
CA ASN A 1251 -57.31 -11.92 -4.41
C ASN A 1251 -58.10 -10.64 -4.09
#